data_AF-A0A8J3HKM7-F1
#
_entry.id   AF-A0A8J3HKM7-F1
#
_cell.length_a   1.000
_cell.length_b   1.000
_cell.length_c   1.000
_cell.angle_alpha   90.00
_cell.angle_beta   90.00
_cell.angle_gamma   90.00
#
_symmetry.space_group_name_H-M   'P 1'
#
loop_
_entity.id
_entity.type
_entity.pdbx_description
1 polymer ?
#
loop_
_entity_poly.entity_id
_entity_poly.type
_entity_poly.pdbx_seq_one_letter_code
_entity_poly.pdbx_strand_id
1 'polypeptide(L)'
;MRSSEEHARQWAQIEQCAWEYKDAWFRDDRPAAARARDAYRQIMRTTTGSDWYLRTLAIFEMARTAGVFGDIDWLIDDLLSRHRLIDTGDLEDDNDRRTTARNFVSLCADVLESEAAVDHPREDELTEAMRDIARRSESVLTDHHHRGFQRVAEIRAFRRSRAAIAQTRRSVAAAFDGLPPVSWAPPLGQRQRSPAAVDPRGLVGVFGLNLWLAFRLADDALETAETHGDLAPLDDLIDRLQRAGICPGLTHLVRARRHVVAGDLPAALGELDAGVRADDFTARRLRPQLHASYGMLLARLDPDRLDDGIESCRDGRRAALRWWRRTTAADAGLARLLLWRAGQQPEPSAQQAADIREAARLIGRRCRIWHIHGADDRLLLHEVRAARDAVTGRGNPQRRHRQWRDAVGARWTTAARARLAAAWAEWALGTDVAECAAEAYESLVNLAAQDAAERYGTGAKQRILAAAQEHAEEAGYWLARTGHYREAVLALETGRAVGLTELLGRDDPALFDQLDRAGRGDLAGAYRKALAVYAEHEHAQSAGLGQAWTQVRAAARLVARATGADPLGIGARYEDVIAETGEGALVYLGAAKAGGYALVVAAQHDPQYVDLPKLDRGSVARIIGRIRPQVEPSTGLARLPDREVRPIGPVYEDPMADGLRTLWMDGIRDLVRFSARGRIITFVPVGLFNLLPLHAAGDPGLPGDRHTEWQHAGNFSAVRYAPNARGLRRCRDTAAELADGEQTLLAVDVPDGRGLAAGARLRFVARETVEVTRRWTGRAVRPVHGCTWEEFVTNADRYTVWHLACHGSSRPEAISDTRLYFADRQVTLTELQEALRPGLRRLAVLSACQTNMTGSALPNEVIGLPTALLRLGFAGVIATAWAVDDLATTYLMAAFYERWCRDGQPPAVALNQAQHWLRTATRDDLAALLPGIDPPGGSSPWPYADPRYWAAFAYTGA
;
A
#
# COMPACT_ATOMS: atom_id res chain seq x y z
N MET A 1 -21.22 30.36 37.79
CA MET A 1 -19.77 30.19 38.06
C MET A 1 -19.46 28.92 38.87
N ARG A 2 -20.10 28.64 40.02
CA ARG A 2 -19.82 27.39 40.76
C ARG A 2 -20.16 26.09 40.00
N SER A 3 -21.17 26.09 39.13
CA SER A 3 -21.51 24.92 38.31
C SER A 3 -20.47 24.58 37.24
N SER A 4 -19.80 25.55 36.59
CA SER A 4 -18.86 25.24 35.50
C SER A 4 -17.54 24.63 35.97
N GLU A 5 -17.06 24.98 37.17
CA GLU A 5 -15.84 24.38 37.74
C GLU A 5 -16.07 22.98 38.30
N GLU A 6 -17.26 22.71 38.83
CA GLU A 6 -17.64 21.38 39.29
C GLU A 6 -17.84 20.44 38.09
N HIS A 7 -18.44 20.93 37.00
CA HIS A 7 -18.56 20.21 35.74
C HIS A 7 -17.20 19.88 35.11
N ALA A 8 -16.29 20.86 35.06
CA ALA A 8 -14.93 20.64 34.56
C ALA A 8 -14.16 19.59 35.41
N ARG A 9 -14.35 19.60 36.73
CA ARG A 9 -13.75 18.60 37.64
C ARG A 9 -14.33 17.20 37.43
N GLN A 10 -15.64 17.07 37.34
CA GLN A 10 -16.31 15.79 37.09
C GLN A 10 -15.93 15.24 35.70
N TRP A 11 -15.86 16.11 34.68
CA TRP A 11 -15.42 15.74 33.34
C TRP A 11 -13.98 15.21 33.34
N ALA A 12 -13.05 15.90 34.00
CA ALA A 12 -11.67 15.43 34.14
C ALA A 12 -11.57 14.07 34.84
N GLN A 13 -12.44 13.80 35.82
CA GLN A 13 -12.51 12.48 36.49
C GLN A 13 -13.03 11.38 35.55
N ILE A 14 -14.02 11.69 34.72
CA ILE A 14 -14.54 10.76 33.71
C ILE A 14 -13.47 10.45 32.65
N GLU A 15 -12.78 11.47 32.15
CA GLU A 15 -11.64 11.30 31.23
C GLU A 15 -10.53 10.47 31.87
N GLN A 16 -10.25 10.69 33.16
CA GLN A 16 -9.28 9.91 33.91
C GLN A 16 -9.71 8.44 34.03
N CYS A 17 -10.96 8.13 34.38
CA CYS A 17 -11.43 6.75 34.41
C CYS A 17 -11.39 6.09 33.03
N ALA A 18 -11.73 6.79 31.96
CA ALA A 18 -11.59 6.28 30.59
C ALA A 18 -10.13 6.00 30.24
N TRP A 19 -9.20 6.85 30.70
CA TRP A 19 -7.77 6.64 30.53
C TRP A 19 -7.24 5.45 31.34
N GLU A 20 -7.59 5.35 32.62
CA GLU A 20 -7.20 4.23 33.50
C GLU A 20 -7.76 2.90 32.99
N TYR A 21 -9.00 2.90 32.52
CA TYR A 21 -9.65 1.76 31.89
C TYR A 21 -8.88 1.28 30.66
N LYS A 22 -8.53 2.24 29.79
CA LYS A 22 -7.75 2.01 28.58
C LYS A 22 -6.34 1.51 28.86
N ASP A 23 -5.62 2.16 29.77
CA ASP A 23 -4.26 1.78 30.20
C ASP A 23 -4.23 0.38 30.83
N ALA A 24 -5.28 0.04 31.59
CA ALA A 24 -5.47 -1.30 32.13
C ALA A 24 -5.75 -2.34 31.05
N TRP A 25 -6.65 -2.05 30.10
CA TRP A 25 -6.91 -2.93 28.95
C TRP A 25 -5.64 -3.18 28.12
N PHE A 26 -4.82 -2.14 27.91
CA PHE A 26 -3.56 -2.28 27.19
C PHE A 26 -2.50 -3.09 27.92
N ARG A 27 -2.52 -3.12 29.25
CA ARG A 27 -1.63 -3.96 30.07
C ARG A 27 -2.18 -5.37 30.30
N ASP A 28 -3.31 -5.72 29.67
CA ASP A 28 -4.11 -6.92 29.95
C ASP A 28 -4.51 -7.07 31.43
N ASP A 29 -4.49 -5.97 32.19
CA ASP A 29 -4.88 -5.93 33.59
C ASP A 29 -6.41 -5.77 33.68
N ARG A 30 -7.12 -6.86 33.38
CA ARG A 30 -8.60 -6.94 33.48
C ARG A 30 -9.13 -6.49 34.84
N PRO A 31 -8.48 -6.81 35.98
CA PRO A 31 -8.86 -6.27 37.27
C PRO A 31 -8.76 -4.75 37.37
N ALA A 32 -7.69 -4.13 36.86
CA ALA A 32 -7.57 -2.66 36.84
C ALA A 32 -8.62 -2.01 35.92
N ALA A 33 -8.92 -2.65 34.78
CA ALA A 33 -9.98 -2.20 33.90
C ALA A 33 -11.35 -2.28 34.60
N ALA A 34 -11.61 -3.35 35.34
CA ALA A 34 -12.80 -3.47 36.18
C ALA A 34 -12.88 -2.35 37.23
N ARG A 35 -11.78 -2.05 37.93
CA ARG A 35 -11.76 -0.94 38.91
C ARG A 35 -12.03 0.42 38.28
N ALA A 36 -11.46 0.71 37.11
CA ALA A 36 -11.71 1.95 36.39
C ALA A 36 -13.18 2.06 35.92
N ARG A 37 -13.79 0.94 35.50
CA ARG A 37 -15.25 0.86 35.20
C ARG A 37 -16.09 1.13 36.44
N ASP A 38 -15.72 0.54 37.57
CA ASP A 38 -16.46 0.71 38.82
C ASP A 38 -16.34 2.14 39.36
N ALA A 39 -15.15 2.74 39.27
CA ALA A 39 -14.92 4.15 39.59
C ALA A 39 -15.77 5.07 38.71
N TYR A 40 -15.79 4.82 37.39
CA TYR A 40 -16.67 5.52 36.45
C TYR A 40 -18.16 5.36 36.83
N ARG A 41 -18.62 4.14 37.11
CA ARG A 41 -20.01 3.88 37.56
C ARG A 41 -20.34 4.62 38.86
N GLN A 42 -19.38 4.71 39.78
CA GLN A 42 -19.55 5.42 41.03
C GLN A 42 -19.69 6.93 40.80
N ILE A 43 -18.84 7.53 39.96
CA ILE A 43 -18.95 8.93 39.54
C ILE A 43 -20.36 9.18 39.00
N MET A 44 -20.82 8.34 38.06
CA MET A 44 -22.13 8.44 37.42
C MET A 44 -23.31 8.29 38.40
N ARG A 45 -23.18 7.47 39.45
CA ARG A 45 -24.20 7.33 40.50
C ARG A 45 -24.25 8.55 41.42
N THR A 46 -23.12 9.21 41.65
CA THR A 46 -22.99 10.36 42.55
C THR A 46 -23.27 11.71 41.90
N THR A 47 -23.30 11.79 40.56
CA THR A 47 -23.75 13.00 39.84
C THR A 47 -25.23 13.25 40.13
N THR A 48 -25.58 14.02 41.16
CA THR A 48 -26.97 14.38 41.51
C THR A 48 -27.38 15.70 40.87
N GLY A 49 -28.52 15.71 40.15
CA GLY A 49 -29.11 16.90 39.54
C GLY A 49 -29.72 16.58 38.18
N SER A 50 -30.52 17.51 37.64
CA SER A 50 -31.11 17.47 36.29
C SER A 50 -30.09 17.56 35.15
N ASP A 51 -28.79 17.45 35.44
CA ASP A 51 -27.71 17.59 34.46
C ASP A 51 -27.49 16.29 33.70
N TRP A 52 -28.46 15.99 32.85
CA TRP A 52 -28.46 14.88 31.93
C TRP A 52 -27.38 15.05 30.84
N TYR A 53 -26.91 16.27 30.60
CA TYR A 53 -25.91 16.59 29.57
C TYR A 53 -24.53 15.97 29.88
N LEU A 54 -24.00 16.21 31.10
CA LEU A 54 -22.76 15.57 31.55
C LEU A 54 -22.86 14.05 31.57
N ARG A 55 -23.99 13.53 32.04
CA ARG A 55 -24.22 12.07 32.06
C ARG A 55 -24.16 11.48 30.65
N THR A 56 -24.71 12.19 29.69
CA THR A 56 -24.79 11.74 28.30
C THR A 56 -23.42 11.77 27.61
N LEU A 57 -22.66 12.86 27.77
CA LEU A 57 -21.29 12.93 27.25
C LEU A 57 -20.36 11.90 27.89
N ALA A 58 -20.51 11.67 29.20
CA ALA A 58 -19.73 10.68 29.94
C ALA A 58 -20.00 9.25 29.45
N ILE A 59 -21.24 8.95 29.05
CA ILE A 59 -21.61 7.66 28.45
C ILE A 59 -20.86 7.48 27.13
N PHE A 60 -20.83 8.49 26.26
CA PHE A 60 -20.08 8.38 25.00
C PHE A 60 -18.61 8.08 25.21
N GLU A 61 -17.93 8.77 26.12
CA GLU A 61 -16.49 8.58 26.22
C GLU A 61 -16.11 7.18 26.72
N MET A 62 -16.77 6.67 27.77
CA MET A 62 -16.46 5.33 28.25
C MET A 62 -16.99 4.24 27.31
N ALA A 63 -18.19 4.39 26.76
CA ALA A 63 -18.79 3.42 25.84
C ALA A 63 -18.00 3.29 24.54
N ARG A 64 -17.57 4.41 23.96
CA ARG A 64 -16.74 4.43 22.75
C ARG A 64 -15.35 3.87 23.02
N THR A 65 -14.77 4.21 24.18
CA THR A 65 -13.48 3.63 24.60
C THR A 65 -13.59 2.10 24.71
N ALA A 66 -14.63 1.57 25.34
CA ALA A 66 -14.86 0.13 25.44
C ALA A 66 -15.13 -0.53 24.08
N GLY A 67 -15.89 0.13 23.19
CA GLY A 67 -16.14 -0.34 21.82
C GLY A 67 -14.86 -0.44 21.00
N VAL A 68 -13.95 0.54 21.10
CA VAL A 68 -12.63 0.51 20.44
C VAL A 68 -11.76 -0.66 20.93
N PHE A 69 -11.85 -1.02 22.21
CA PHE A 69 -11.09 -2.13 22.79
C PHE A 69 -11.79 -3.49 22.72
N GLY A 70 -12.97 -3.56 22.10
CA GLY A 70 -13.70 -4.83 21.94
C GLY A 70 -14.27 -5.40 23.24
N ASP A 71 -14.47 -4.59 24.29
CA ASP A 71 -15.22 -5.00 25.50
C ASP A 71 -16.74 -4.93 25.23
N ILE A 72 -17.17 -5.65 24.19
CA ILE A 72 -18.52 -5.63 23.64
C ILE A 72 -19.52 -6.20 24.66
N ASP A 73 -19.12 -7.25 25.39
CA ASP A 73 -19.95 -7.86 26.44
C ASP A 73 -20.34 -6.80 27.49
N TRP A 74 -19.37 -6.09 28.05
CA TRP A 74 -19.63 -5.05 29.03
C TRP A 74 -20.43 -3.90 28.44
N LEU A 75 -20.11 -3.47 27.22
CA LEU A 75 -20.78 -2.35 26.57
C LEU A 75 -22.27 -2.66 26.32
N ILE A 76 -22.57 -3.87 25.84
CA ILE A 76 -23.94 -4.35 25.67
C ILE A 76 -24.65 -4.42 27.03
N ASP A 77 -24.00 -4.98 28.05
CA ASP A 77 -24.56 -5.05 29.40
C ASP A 77 -24.85 -3.66 29.99
N ASP A 78 -23.94 -2.71 29.80
CA ASP A 78 -24.06 -1.34 30.33
C ASP A 78 -25.19 -0.58 29.61
N LEU A 79 -25.29 -0.67 28.28
CA LEU A 79 -26.38 -0.10 27.49
C LEU A 79 -27.74 -0.71 27.88
N LEU A 80 -27.82 -2.03 28.00
CA LEU A 80 -29.05 -2.73 28.40
C LEU A 80 -29.46 -2.38 29.84
N SER A 81 -28.50 -2.20 30.75
CA SER A 81 -28.79 -1.76 32.12
C SER A 81 -29.38 -0.33 32.18
N ARG A 82 -29.00 0.52 31.22
CA ARG A 82 -29.42 1.92 31.14
C ARG A 82 -30.70 2.14 30.34
N HIS A 83 -31.06 1.21 29.46
CA HIS A 83 -32.29 1.26 28.64
C HIS A 83 -33.53 1.67 29.45
N ARG A 84 -33.68 1.12 30.67
CA ARG A 84 -34.82 1.39 31.56
C ARG A 84 -34.75 2.73 32.29
N LEU A 85 -33.60 3.39 32.28
CA LEU A 85 -33.36 4.68 32.94
C LEU A 85 -33.55 5.87 31.99
N ILE A 86 -33.71 5.62 30.69
CA ILE A 86 -33.95 6.67 29.70
C ILE A 86 -35.40 7.13 29.79
N ASP A 87 -35.58 8.34 30.32
CA ASP A 87 -36.87 9.04 30.39
C ASP A 87 -37.19 9.71 29.06
N THR A 88 -38.27 9.25 28.43
CA THR A 88 -38.77 9.76 27.14
C THR A 88 -40.05 10.59 27.31
N GLY A 89 -40.38 11.04 28.52
CA GLY A 89 -41.50 11.93 28.76
C GLY A 89 -41.20 13.37 28.34
N ASP A 90 -42.14 13.99 27.63
CA ASP A 90 -42.11 15.43 27.31
C ASP A 90 -40.87 15.89 26.51
N LEU A 91 -40.48 15.11 25.49
CA LEU A 91 -39.29 15.34 24.67
C LEU A 91 -39.32 16.62 23.82
N GLU A 92 -40.50 17.19 23.59
CA GLU A 92 -40.68 18.44 22.85
C GLU A 92 -40.30 19.66 23.70
N ASP A 93 -40.51 19.58 25.01
CA ASP A 93 -40.28 20.68 25.95
C ASP A 93 -38.97 20.54 26.76
N ASP A 94 -38.28 19.38 26.69
CA ASP A 94 -37.00 19.12 27.38
C ASP A 94 -35.87 18.73 26.40
N ASN A 95 -34.92 19.65 26.20
CA ASN A 95 -33.77 19.45 25.31
C ASN A 95 -32.78 18.38 25.80
N ASP A 96 -32.68 18.18 27.11
CA ASP A 96 -31.71 17.25 27.67
C ASP A 96 -32.20 15.81 27.55
N ARG A 97 -33.50 15.57 27.80
CA ARG A 97 -34.14 14.27 27.55
C ARG A 97 -34.09 13.90 26.06
N ARG A 98 -34.34 14.88 25.19
CA ARG A 98 -34.21 14.71 23.72
C ARG A 98 -32.80 14.28 23.33
N THR A 99 -31.80 14.97 23.85
CA THR A 99 -30.39 14.67 23.59
C THR A 99 -30.02 13.29 24.10
N THR A 100 -30.49 12.94 25.30
CA THR A 100 -30.25 11.62 25.93
C THR A 100 -30.84 10.48 25.09
N ALA A 101 -32.08 10.61 24.62
CA ALA A 101 -32.74 9.58 23.80
C ALA A 101 -32.03 9.37 22.45
N ARG A 102 -31.69 10.46 21.74
CA ARG A 102 -30.91 10.41 20.49
C ARG A 102 -29.59 9.67 20.70
N ASN A 103 -28.87 10.06 21.74
CA ASN A 103 -27.54 9.54 22.02
C ASN A 103 -27.53 8.07 22.41
N PHE A 104 -28.53 7.61 23.16
CA PHE A 104 -28.71 6.18 23.42
C PHE A 104 -28.90 5.39 22.12
N VAL A 105 -29.75 5.89 21.21
CA VAL A 105 -30.01 5.27 19.91
C VAL A 105 -28.74 5.26 19.05
N SER A 106 -27.98 6.36 19.00
CA SER A 106 -26.69 6.44 18.30
C SER A 106 -25.70 5.39 18.81
N LEU A 107 -25.53 5.30 20.14
CA LEU A 107 -24.59 4.35 20.73
C LEU A 107 -24.98 2.90 20.48
N CYS A 108 -26.27 2.56 20.57
CA CYS A 108 -26.72 1.22 20.23
C CYS A 108 -26.49 0.92 18.74
N ALA A 109 -26.76 1.87 17.84
CA ALA A 109 -26.49 1.71 16.42
C ALA A 109 -24.99 1.51 16.16
N ASP A 110 -24.12 2.33 16.76
CA ASP A 110 -22.67 2.21 16.65
C ASP A 110 -22.16 0.82 17.11
N VAL A 111 -22.69 0.31 18.23
CA VAL A 111 -22.36 -1.05 18.71
C VAL A 111 -22.86 -2.11 17.75
N LEU A 112 -24.10 -1.98 17.26
CA LEU A 112 -24.74 -2.94 16.36
C LEU A 112 -24.18 -2.91 14.92
N GLU A 113 -23.50 -1.84 14.53
CA GLU A 113 -22.68 -1.74 13.31
C GLU A 113 -21.33 -2.46 13.46
N SER A 114 -20.84 -2.66 14.69
CA SER A 114 -19.56 -3.31 14.94
C SER A 114 -19.58 -4.80 14.58
N GLU A 115 -18.43 -5.31 14.12
CA GLU A 115 -18.31 -6.72 13.74
C GLU A 115 -18.51 -7.69 14.90
N ALA A 116 -18.07 -7.32 16.09
CA ALA A 116 -18.13 -8.15 17.29
C ALA A 116 -19.55 -8.25 17.90
N ALA A 117 -20.47 -7.38 17.48
CA ALA A 117 -21.88 -7.48 17.86
C ALA A 117 -22.67 -8.45 16.98
N VAL A 118 -22.15 -8.83 15.81
CA VAL A 118 -22.82 -9.78 14.90
C VAL A 118 -22.72 -11.20 15.47
N ASP A 119 -23.87 -11.87 15.60
CA ASP A 119 -24.04 -13.17 16.24
C ASP A 119 -23.72 -13.17 17.75
N HIS A 120 -23.65 -11.98 18.37
CA HIS A 120 -23.46 -11.86 19.81
C HIS A 120 -24.68 -12.41 20.57
N PRO A 121 -24.53 -13.15 21.70
CA PRO A 121 -25.66 -13.78 22.40
C PRO A 121 -26.79 -12.83 22.80
N ARG A 122 -26.47 -11.55 23.00
CA ARG A 122 -27.39 -10.47 23.39
C ARG A 122 -27.64 -9.43 22.28
N GLU A 123 -27.27 -9.72 21.04
CA GLU A 123 -27.48 -8.83 19.89
C GLU A 123 -28.95 -8.44 19.73
N ASP A 124 -29.85 -9.41 19.81
CA ASP A 124 -31.29 -9.21 19.66
C ASP A 124 -31.85 -8.33 20.78
N GLU A 125 -31.37 -8.51 22.02
CA GLU A 125 -31.76 -7.68 23.16
C GLU A 125 -31.36 -6.22 22.96
N LEU A 126 -30.12 -5.97 22.52
CA LEU A 126 -29.65 -4.60 22.26
C LEU A 126 -30.38 -3.99 21.06
N THR A 127 -30.63 -4.78 20.01
CA THR A 127 -31.42 -4.35 18.85
C THR A 127 -32.83 -3.93 19.27
N GLU A 128 -33.46 -4.68 20.16
CA GLU A 128 -34.79 -4.34 20.67
C GLU A 128 -34.78 -3.13 21.60
N ALA A 129 -33.77 -2.99 22.48
CA ALA A 129 -33.62 -1.81 23.34
C ALA A 129 -33.45 -0.52 22.51
N MET A 130 -32.65 -0.58 21.44
CA MET A 130 -32.50 0.53 20.49
C MET A 130 -33.83 0.88 19.81
N ARG A 131 -34.53 -0.13 19.28
CA ARG A 131 -35.82 0.07 18.60
C ARG A 131 -36.89 0.59 19.55
N ASP A 132 -36.89 0.14 20.79
CA ASP A 132 -37.82 0.59 21.81
C ASP A 132 -37.67 2.09 22.11
N ILE A 133 -36.45 2.56 22.37
CA ILE A 133 -36.21 4.00 22.57
C ILE A 133 -36.53 4.77 21.28
N ALA A 134 -36.12 4.27 20.13
CA ALA A 134 -36.37 4.92 18.85
C ALA A 134 -37.87 5.12 18.58
N ARG A 135 -38.72 4.14 18.91
CA ARG A 135 -40.19 4.25 18.81
C ARG A 135 -40.74 5.28 19.80
N ARG A 136 -40.21 5.33 21.03
CA ARG A 136 -40.65 6.28 22.06
C ARG A 136 -40.18 7.73 21.79
N SER A 137 -39.14 7.91 20.98
CA SER A 137 -38.54 9.21 20.68
C SER A 137 -38.58 9.57 19.19
N GLU A 138 -39.51 9.00 18.42
CA GLU A 138 -39.52 9.11 16.95
C GLU A 138 -39.58 10.56 16.47
N SER A 139 -40.36 11.44 17.13
CA SER A 139 -40.52 12.86 16.76
C SER A 139 -39.22 13.65 16.81
N VAL A 140 -38.23 13.17 17.57
CA VAL A 140 -36.95 13.86 17.74
C VAL A 140 -35.79 13.16 17.04
N LEU A 141 -35.95 12.01 16.40
CA LEU A 141 -34.84 11.39 15.67
C LEU A 141 -34.45 12.21 14.43
N THR A 142 -33.21 12.02 13.94
CA THR A 142 -32.69 12.73 12.76
C THR A 142 -32.41 11.74 11.62
N ASP A 143 -32.26 12.24 10.40
CA ASP A 143 -31.85 11.44 9.23
C ASP A 143 -30.55 10.66 9.44
N HIS A 144 -29.68 11.12 10.35
CA HIS A 144 -28.47 10.40 10.71
C HIS A 144 -28.80 9.06 11.38
N HIS A 145 -29.78 9.05 12.30
CA HIS A 145 -30.23 7.86 13.02
C HIS A 145 -30.92 6.87 12.07
N HIS A 146 -31.79 7.37 11.18
CA HIS A 146 -32.44 6.53 10.17
C HIS A 146 -31.42 5.88 9.22
N ARG A 147 -30.38 6.62 8.80
CA ARG A 147 -29.26 6.06 8.03
C ARG A 147 -28.41 5.07 8.83
N GLY A 148 -28.28 5.22 10.14
CA GLY A 148 -27.65 4.23 11.02
C GLY A 148 -28.42 2.92 11.03
N PHE A 149 -29.76 2.97 11.16
CA PHE A 149 -30.60 1.76 11.10
C PHE A 149 -30.50 1.03 9.76
N GLN A 150 -30.49 1.78 8.65
CA GLN A 150 -30.30 1.21 7.31
C GLN A 150 -28.92 0.54 7.20
N ARG A 151 -27.86 1.18 7.69
CA ARG A 151 -26.51 0.60 7.71
C ARG A 151 -26.41 -0.68 8.52
N VAL A 152 -26.97 -0.73 9.73
CA VAL A 152 -27.04 -1.95 10.54
C VAL A 152 -27.74 -3.08 9.76
N ALA A 153 -28.85 -2.77 9.08
CA ALA A 153 -29.58 -3.75 8.26
C ALA A 153 -28.79 -4.20 7.02
N GLU A 154 -28.14 -3.27 6.32
CA GLU A 154 -27.32 -3.51 5.13
C GLU A 154 -26.07 -4.33 5.45
N ILE A 155 -25.34 -4.02 6.52
CA ILE A 155 -24.16 -4.78 6.97
C ILE A 155 -24.55 -6.25 7.21
N ARG A 156 -25.67 -6.46 7.90
CA ARG A 156 -26.19 -7.80 8.22
C ARG A 156 -26.72 -8.53 6.99
N ALA A 157 -27.27 -7.82 6.00
CA ALA A 157 -27.73 -8.41 4.73
C ALA A 157 -26.57 -8.73 3.77
N PHE A 158 -25.58 -7.83 3.72
CA PHE A 158 -24.39 -7.92 2.87
C PHE A 158 -23.47 -9.05 3.30
N ARG A 159 -23.24 -9.24 4.61
CA ARG A 159 -22.43 -10.36 5.13
C ARG A 159 -23.04 -11.72 4.79
N ARG A 160 -24.37 -11.85 4.94
CA ARG A 160 -25.11 -13.07 4.57
C ARG A 160 -25.10 -13.38 3.06
N SER A 161 -24.78 -12.40 2.21
CA SER A 161 -24.82 -12.54 0.74
C SER A 161 -23.43 -12.58 0.08
N ARG A 162 -22.35 -12.17 0.78
CA ARG A 162 -21.02 -11.93 0.19
C ARG A 162 -20.20 -13.19 -0.08
N ALA A 163 -20.32 -14.22 0.76
CA ALA A 163 -19.52 -15.45 0.64
C ALA A 163 -19.76 -16.17 -0.70
N ALA A 164 -20.97 -16.08 -1.26
CA ALA A 164 -21.35 -16.76 -2.50
C ALA A 164 -20.94 -16.03 -3.79
N ILE A 165 -20.88 -14.70 -3.79
CA ILE A 165 -20.70 -13.88 -5.01
C ILE A 165 -19.22 -13.52 -5.24
N ALA A 166 -18.44 -13.36 -4.17
CA ALA A 166 -17.03 -12.98 -4.28
C ALA A 166 -16.13 -14.11 -4.80
N GLN A 167 -16.50 -15.37 -4.58
CA GLN A 167 -15.70 -16.55 -4.95
C GLN A 167 -15.79 -16.88 -6.45
N THR A 168 -16.89 -16.50 -7.11
CA THR A 168 -17.14 -16.83 -8.54
C THR A 168 -16.58 -15.77 -9.50
N ARG A 169 -16.53 -14.49 -9.10
CA ARG A 169 -16.13 -13.38 -9.99
C ARG A 169 -14.61 -13.13 -10.10
N ARG A 170 -13.80 -13.59 -9.16
CA ARG A 170 -12.35 -13.29 -9.12
C ARG A 170 -11.42 -14.45 -9.48
N SER A 171 -11.86 -15.70 -9.37
CA SER A 171 -11.12 -16.88 -9.89
C SER A 171 -10.96 -16.88 -11.42
N VAL A 172 -11.75 -16.04 -12.11
CA VAL A 172 -11.61 -15.78 -13.54
C VAL A 172 -10.29 -15.05 -13.86
N ALA A 173 -9.74 -14.21 -12.97
CA ALA A 173 -8.47 -13.52 -13.21
C ALA A 173 -7.25 -14.47 -13.18
N ALA A 174 -7.27 -15.50 -12.33
CA ALA A 174 -6.25 -16.55 -12.27
C ALA A 174 -6.24 -17.48 -13.51
N ALA A 175 -7.34 -17.51 -14.28
CA ALA A 175 -7.43 -18.32 -15.50
C ALA A 175 -6.45 -17.86 -16.60
N PHE A 176 -5.84 -16.68 -16.46
CA PHE A 176 -5.07 -16.01 -17.52
C PHE A 176 -3.54 -16.07 -17.40
N ASP A 177 -3.00 -16.73 -16.37
CA ASP A 177 -1.56 -16.95 -16.21
C ASP A 177 -1.18 -18.44 -16.32
N GLY A 178 -0.09 -18.74 -17.04
CA GLY A 178 0.45 -20.10 -17.15
C GLY A 178 -0.03 -20.86 -18.38
N LEU A 179 0.31 -20.34 -19.55
CA LEU A 179 0.35 -21.14 -20.78
C LEU A 179 1.21 -22.41 -20.52
N PRO A 180 0.90 -23.55 -21.17
CA PRO A 180 1.58 -24.81 -20.89
C PRO A 180 3.08 -24.76 -21.20
N PRO A 181 3.92 -25.48 -20.43
CA PRO A 181 5.35 -25.58 -20.72
C PRO A 181 5.59 -26.22 -22.09
N VAL A 182 6.75 -25.94 -22.68
CA VAL A 182 7.15 -26.52 -23.98
C VAL A 182 7.37 -28.02 -23.83
N SER A 183 8.02 -28.45 -22.74
CA SER A 183 8.23 -29.87 -22.47
C SER A 183 6.95 -30.64 -22.14
N TRP A 184 6.88 -31.89 -22.60
CA TRP A 184 5.71 -32.76 -22.50
C TRP A 184 5.47 -33.39 -21.12
N ALA A 185 6.44 -33.28 -20.19
CA ALA A 185 6.42 -33.93 -18.89
C ALA A 185 7.38 -33.22 -17.92
N PRO A 186 7.06 -33.15 -16.61
CA PRO A 186 8.00 -32.64 -15.62
C PRO A 186 9.28 -33.50 -15.59
N PRO A 187 10.46 -32.90 -15.32
CA PRO A 187 11.72 -33.62 -15.30
C PRO A 187 11.69 -34.74 -14.24
N LEU A 188 11.87 -35.98 -14.68
CA LEU A 188 11.99 -37.13 -13.80
C LEU A 188 13.30 -37.05 -13.02
N GLY A 189 13.25 -36.56 -11.76
CA GLY A 189 14.10 -36.97 -10.65
C GLY A 189 15.64 -37.07 -10.81
N GLN A 190 16.25 -36.53 -11.87
CA GLN A 190 17.70 -36.49 -11.96
C GLN A 190 18.21 -35.29 -11.16
N ARG A 191 19.12 -35.58 -10.21
CA ARG A 191 19.87 -34.58 -9.45
C ARG A 191 20.35 -33.48 -10.40
N GLN A 192 19.87 -32.27 -10.13
CA GLN A 192 20.37 -31.02 -10.70
C GLN A 192 21.90 -31.00 -10.60
N ARG A 193 22.57 -31.09 -11.73
CA ARG A 193 23.80 -30.34 -11.96
C ARG A 193 23.39 -29.18 -12.85
N SER A 194 23.65 -27.94 -12.43
CA SER A 194 23.76 -26.84 -13.40
C SER A 194 24.64 -27.35 -14.54
N PRO A 195 24.26 -27.20 -15.81
CA PRO A 195 25.19 -27.49 -16.88
C PRO A 195 26.35 -26.52 -16.68
N ALA A 196 27.47 -27.03 -16.15
CA ALA A 196 28.73 -26.32 -16.26
C ALA A 196 28.92 -26.08 -17.75
N ALA A 197 28.96 -24.80 -18.13
CA ALA A 197 29.37 -24.27 -19.43
C ALA A 197 29.34 -25.31 -20.57
N VAL A 198 28.16 -25.57 -21.13
CA VAL A 198 28.12 -26.22 -22.46
C VAL A 198 28.69 -25.20 -23.43
N ASP A 199 29.84 -25.50 -24.02
CA ASP A 199 30.52 -24.68 -25.00
C ASP A 199 29.53 -24.22 -26.10
N PRO A 200 29.29 -22.90 -26.26
CA PRO A 200 28.31 -22.35 -27.19
C PRO A 200 28.56 -22.72 -28.67
N ARG A 201 29.75 -23.23 -29.02
CA ARG A 201 30.17 -23.47 -30.41
C ARG A 201 29.82 -24.86 -30.95
N GLY A 202 29.36 -25.79 -30.11
CA GLY A 202 29.12 -27.20 -30.49
C GLY A 202 27.68 -27.62 -30.81
N LEU A 203 26.72 -26.69 -30.87
CA LEU A 203 25.28 -27.04 -30.84
C LEU A 203 24.68 -27.46 -32.20
N VAL A 204 25.32 -27.16 -33.33
CA VAL A 204 24.77 -27.50 -34.68
C VAL A 204 24.70 -29.02 -34.90
N GLY A 205 25.59 -29.81 -34.28
CA GLY A 205 25.54 -31.28 -34.32
C GLY A 205 24.55 -31.93 -33.34
N VAL A 206 24.13 -31.21 -32.29
CA VAL A 206 23.32 -31.77 -31.18
C VAL A 206 21.82 -31.61 -31.43
N PHE A 207 21.37 -30.55 -32.12
CA PHE A 207 19.96 -30.36 -32.46
C PHE A 207 19.42 -31.39 -33.46
N GLY A 208 20.29 -32.06 -34.23
CA GLY A 208 19.94 -33.19 -35.08
C GLY A 208 19.61 -34.49 -34.32
N LEU A 209 19.98 -34.60 -33.03
CA LEU A 209 19.88 -35.87 -32.26
C LEU A 209 19.17 -35.75 -30.90
N ASN A 210 18.88 -34.55 -30.37
CA ASN A 210 18.25 -34.42 -29.04
C ASN A 210 17.19 -33.30 -28.91
N LEU A 211 15.98 -33.57 -29.42
CA LEU A 211 14.78 -32.70 -29.28
C LEU A 211 14.45 -32.34 -27.82
N TRP A 212 14.76 -33.22 -26.87
CA TRP A 212 14.48 -32.98 -25.45
C TRP A 212 15.33 -31.85 -24.89
N LEU A 213 16.60 -31.75 -25.30
CA LEU A 213 17.47 -30.63 -24.92
C LEU A 213 16.93 -29.30 -25.47
N ALA A 214 16.41 -29.29 -26.70
CA ALA A 214 15.82 -28.08 -27.30
C ALA A 214 14.59 -27.59 -26.50
N PHE A 215 13.71 -28.50 -26.09
CA PHE A 215 12.56 -28.15 -25.25
C PHE A 215 12.97 -27.69 -23.85
N ARG A 216 14.01 -28.28 -23.27
CA ARG A 216 14.56 -27.84 -21.97
C ARG A 216 15.16 -26.45 -22.03
N LEU A 217 15.97 -26.16 -23.06
CA LEU A 217 16.51 -24.82 -23.28
C LEU A 217 15.41 -23.79 -23.51
N ALA A 218 14.33 -24.17 -24.22
CA ALA A 218 13.16 -23.32 -24.39
C ALA A 218 12.45 -23.05 -23.05
N ASP A 219 12.20 -24.09 -22.24
CA ASP A 219 11.60 -23.91 -20.91
C ASP A 219 12.48 -23.02 -20.00
N ASP A 220 13.80 -23.22 -19.97
CA ASP A 220 14.73 -22.43 -19.14
C ASP A 220 14.81 -20.96 -19.61
N ALA A 221 14.83 -20.71 -20.93
CA ALA A 221 14.81 -19.36 -21.50
C ALA A 221 13.47 -18.64 -21.25
N LEU A 222 12.35 -19.39 -21.32
CA LEU A 222 11.02 -18.87 -20.99
C LEU A 222 10.87 -18.56 -19.51
N GLU A 223 11.35 -19.44 -18.63
CA GLU A 223 11.37 -19.20 -17.19
C GLU A 223 12.17 -17.93 -16.87
N THR A 224 13.30 -17.72 -17.56
CA THR A 224 14.11 -16.50 -17.43
C THR A 224 13.34 -15.26 -17.90
N ALA A 225 12.69 -15.32 -19.06
CA ALA A 225 11.89 -14.21 -19.59
C ALA A 225 10.67 -13.88 -18.70
N GLU A 226 9.94 -14.89 -18.21
CA GLU A 226 8.76 -14.73 -17.37
C GLU A 226 9.13 -14.26 -15.94
N THR A 227 10.24 -14.77 -15.39
CA THR A 227 10.68 -14.46 -14.01
C THR A 227 11.49 -13.16 -13.95
N HIS A 228 12.36 -12.91 -14.91
CA HIS A 228 13.30 -11.79 -14.89
C HIS A 228 13.02 -10.72 -15.94
N GLY A 229 12.01 -10.90 -16.81
CA GLY A 229 11.76 -9.98 -17.93
C GLY A 229 12.91 -9.93 -18.94
N ASP A 230 13.85 -10.86 -18.84
CA ASP A 230 15.05 -10.91 -19.66
C ASP A 230 14.79 -11.75 -20.91
N LEU A 231 14.56 -11.05 -22.03
CA LEU A 231 14.28 -11.66 -23.33
C LEU A 231 15.55 -12.15 -24.04
N ALA A 232 16.76 -11.78 -23.58
CA ALA A 232 17.98 -12.07 -24.32
C ALA A 232 18.25 -13.58 -24.51
N PRO A 233 18.06 -14.46 -23.50
CA PRO A 233 18.20 -15.91 -23.69
C PRO A 233 17.17 -16.47 -24.68
N LEU A 234 15.95 -15.89 -24.68
CA LEU A 234 14.86 -16.32 -25.55
C LEU A 234 15.13 -15.90 -27.01
N ASP A 235 15.64 -14.69 -27.20
CA ASP A 235 16.00 -14.14 -28.52
C ASP A 235 17.19 -14.90 -29.13
N ASP A 236 18.23 -15.20 -28.35
CA ASP A 236 19.34 -16.05 -28.80
C ASP A 236 18.87 -17.47 -29.19
N LEU A 237 17.94 -18.05 -28.42
CA LEU A 237 17.36 -19.35 -28.77
C LEU A 237 16.56 -19.27 -30.08
N ILE A 238 15.74 -18.24 -30.26
CA ILE A 238 14.96 -18.01 -31.50
C ILE A 238 15.90 -17.88 -32.70
N ASP A 239 16.97 -17.10 -32.60
CA ASP A 239 17.96 -16.92 -33.67
C ASP A 239 18.68 -18.23 -34.01
N ARG A 240 19.01 -19.04 -33.01
CA ARG A 240 19.62 -20.37 -33.22
C ARG A 240 18.65 -21.32 -33.91
N LEU A 241 17.39 -21.37 -33.48
CA LEU A 241 16.37 -22.22 -34.09
C LEU A 241 16.10 -21.82 -35.55
N GLN A 242 16.10 -20.52 -35.85
CA GLN A 242 15.98 -20.00 -37.21
C GLN A 242 17.17 -20.39 -38.09
N ARG A 243 18.41 -20.17 -37.61
CA ARG A 243 19.62 -20.58 -38.34
C ARG A 243 19.67 -22.08 -38.59
N ALA A 244 19.16 -22.89 -37.66
CA ALA A 244 19.13 -24.34 -37.80
C ALA A 244 18.06 -24.82 -38.79
N GLY A 245 16.89 -24.15 -38.89
CA GLY A 245 15.83 -24.47 -39.85
C GLY A 245 15.09 -25.81 -39.62
N ILE A 246 15.40 -26.55 -38.55
CA ILE A 246 14.95 -27.94 -38.35
C ILE A 246 13.73 -28.05 -37.39
N CYS A 247 13.30 -26.96 -36.75
CA CYS A 247 12.23 -27.00 -35.73
C CYS A 247 11.15 -25.89 -35.86
N PRO A 248 10.44 -25.76 -37.00
CA PRO A 248 9.47 -24.66 -37.23
C PRO A 248 8.37 -24.56 -36.18
N GLY A 249 7.75 -25.68 -35.79
CA GLY A 249 6.71 -25.70 -34.75
C GLY A 249 7.19 -25.24 -33.37
N LEU A 250 8.45 -25.56 -33.00
CA LEU A 250 9.06 -25.04 -31.77
C LEU A 250 9.35 -23.53 -31.90
N THR A 251 9.86 -23.08 -33.04
CA THR A 251 10.12 -21.66 -33.30
C THR A 251 8.85 -20.82 -33.16
N HIS A 252 7.74 -21.26 -33.77
CA HIS A 252 6.44 -20.59 -33.65
C HIS A 252 5.95 -20.52 -32.19
N LEU A 253 6.05 -21.62 -31.45
CA LEU A 253 5.67 -21.64 -30.03
C LEU A 253 6.52 -20.67 -29.20
N VAL A 254 7.84 -20.67 -29.37
CA VAL A 254 8.77 -19.82 -28.62
C VAL A 254 8.59 -18.35 -28.98
N ARG A 255 8.42 -18.01 -30.27
CA ARG A 255 8.09 -16.64 -30.71
C ARG A 255 6.76 -16.16 -30.14
N ALA A 256 5.73 -17.01 -30.18
CA ALA A 256 4.45 -16.66 -29.57
C ALA A 256 4.61 -16.32 -28.09
N ARG A 257 5.37 -17.13 -27.34
CA ARG A 257 5.63 -16.84 -25.92
C ARG A 257 6.42 -15.56 -25.72
N ARG A 258 7.42 -15.27 -26.56
CA ARG A 258 8.15 -14.01 -26.56
C ARG A 258 7.20 -12.81 -26.71
N HIS A 259 6.27 -12.88 -27.67
CA HIS A 259 5.25 -11.85 -27.88
C HIS A 259 4.31 -11.71 -26.67
N VAL A 260 3.93 -12.80 -26.01
CA VAL A 260 3.16 -12.75 -24.75
C VAL A 260 3.93 -12.00 -23.65
N VAL A 261 5.22 -12.30 -23.46
CA VAL A 261 6.05 -11.60 -22.46
C VAL A 261 6.23 -10.11 -22.80
N ALA A 262 6.29 -9.79 -24.10
CA ALA A 262 6.35 -8.41 -24.60
C ALA A 262 4.99 -7.67 -24.59
N GLY A 263 3.88 -8.34 -24.27
CA GLY A 263 2.53 -7.76 -24.25
C GLY A 263 1.84 -7.68 -25.62
N ASP A 264 2.42 -8.24 -26.68
CA ASP A 264 1.85 -8.26 -28.04
C ASP A 264 1.02 -9.54 -28.25
N LEU A 265 -0.15 -9.59 -27.60
CA LEU A 265 -1.04 -10.74 -27.65
C LEU A 265 -1.53 -11.06 -29.10
N PRO A 266 -1.86 -10.08 -29.96
CA PRO A 266 -2.25 -10.37 -31.34
C PRO A 266 -1.14 -11.05 -32.16
N ALA A 267 0.11 -10.59 -32.06
CA ALA A 267 1.23 -11.26 -32.74
C ALA A 267 1.48 -12.66 -32.19
N ALA A 268 1.36 -12.84 -30.86
CA ALA A 268 1.45 -14.15 -30.24
C ALA A 268 0.39 -15.12 -30.77
N LEU A 269 -0.85 -14.66 -30.96
CA LEU A 269 -1.93 -15.50 -31.50
C LEU A 269 -1.65 -15.89 -32.96
N GLY A 270 -1.11 -14.97 -33.77
CA GLY A 270 -0.70 -15.23 -35.15
C GLY A 270 0.40 -16.29 -35.26
N GLU A 271 1.42 -16.23 -34.39
CA GLU A 271 2.48 -17.24 -34.32
C GLU A 271 1.95 -18.62 -33.88
N LEU A 272 1.02 -18.67 -32.91
CA LEU A 272 0.38 -19.92 -32.48
C LEU A 272 -0.49 -20.53 -33.59
N ASP A 273 -1.24 -19.71 -34.32
CA ASP A 273 -2.08 -20.14 -35.44
C ASP A 273 -1.22 -20.72 -36.58
N ALA A 274 -0.09 -20.08 -36.90
CA ALA A 274 0.91 -20.62 -37.82
C ALA A 274 1.49 -21.95 -37.33
N GLY A 275 1.84 -22.05 -36.04
CA GLY A 275 2.33 -23.28 -35.43
C GLY A 275 1.30 -24.42 -35.42
N VAL A 276 0.01 -24.13 -35.18
CA VAL A 276 -1.09 -25.12 -35.22
C VAL A 276 -1.26 -25.66 -36.64
N ARG A 277 -1.13 -24.80 -37.66
CA ARG A 277 -1.24 -25.18 -39.08
C ARG A 277 0.03 -25.83 -39.66
N ALA A 278 1.17 -25.70 -38.99
CA ALA A 278 2.42 -26.32 -39.42
C ALA A 278 2.31 -27.85 -39.38
N ASP A 279 2.82 -28.51 -40.42
CA ASP A 279 2.80 -29.98 -40.54
C ASP A 279 4.20 -30.62 -40.45
N ASP A 280 5.09 -30.01 -39.67
CA ASP A 280 6.40 -30.57 -39.37
C ASP A 280 6.39 -31.49 -38.14
N PHE A 281 7.46 -32.28 -37.97
CA PHE A 281 7.57 -33.24 -36.86
C PHE A 281 7.45 -32.60 -35.47
N THR A 282 8.04 -31.41 -35.27
CA THR A 282 7.98 -30.69 -33.99
C THR A 282 6.59 -30.11 -33.75
N ALA A 283 5.92 -29.54 -34.76
CA ALA A 283 4.54 -29.09 -34.65
C ALA A 283 3.60 -30.24 -34.28
N ARG A 284 3.71 -31.42 -34.92
CA ARG A 284 2.91 -32.61 -34.59
C ARG A 284 3.09 -33.07 -33.14
N ARG A 285 4.32 -33.00 -32.61
CA ARG A 285 4.61 -33.33 -31.20
C ARG A 285 4.11 -32.28 -30.22
N LEU A 286 4.14 -31.00 -30.61
CA LEU A 286 3.72 -29.85 -29.79
C LEU A 286 2.24 -29.47 -29.99
N ARG A 287 1.48 -30.18 -30.83
CA ARG A 287 0.04 -29.92 -31.06
C ARG A 287 -0.76 -29.70 -29.77
N PRO A 288 -0.59 -30.49 -28.70
CA PRO A 288 -1.30 -30.25 -27.44
C PRO A 288 -0.97 -28.89 -26.83
N GLN A 289 0.30 -28.49 -26.82
CA GLN A 289 0.78 -27.21 -26.30
C GLN A 289 0.33 -26.04 -27.17
N LEU A 290 0.44 -26.18 -28.49
CA LEU A 290 0.05 -25.16 -29.47
C LEU A 290 -1.45 -24.88 -29.40
N HIS A 291 -2.29 -25.91 -29.45
CA HIS A 291 -3.74 -25.77 -29.35
C HIS A 291 -4.19 -25.24 -27.98
N ALA A 292 -3.58 -25.72 -26.89
CA ALA A 292 -3.90 -25.22 -25.56
C ALA A 292 -3.52 -23.75 -25.41
N SER A 293 -2.33 -23.36 -25.88
CA SER A 293 -1.88 -21.98 -25.83
C SER A 293 -2.73 -21.07 -26.70
N TYR A 294 -3.07 -21.53 -27.92
CA TYR A 294 -3.93 -20.81 -28.85
C TYR A 294 -5.32 -20.61 -28.25
N GLY A 295 -5.94 -21.66 -27.70
CA GLY A 295 -7.28 -21.58 -27.13
C GLY A 295 -7.34 -20.67 -25.91
N MET A 296 -6.34 -20.73 -25.03
CA MET A 296 -6.24 -19.84 -23.87
C MET A 296 -6.04 -18.38 -24.28
N LEU A 297 -5.16 -18.12 -25.24
CA LEU A 297 -4.86 -16.76 -25.71
C LEU A 297 -6.01 -16.16 -26.51
N LEU A 298 -6.68 -16.97 -27.36
CA LEU A 298 -7.84 -16.56 -28.12
C LEU A 298 -8.96 -16.07 -27.19
N ALA A 299 -9.32 -16.91 -26.22
CA ALA A 299 -10.35 -16.55 -25.27
C ALA A 299 -9.95 -15.30 -24.47
N ARG A 300 -8.68 -15.14 -24.09
CA ARG A 300 -8.17 -13.94 -23.42
C ARG A 300 -8.31 -12.65 -24.24
N LEU A 301 -8.01 -12.72 -25.54
CA LEU A 301 -8.10 -11.59 -26.45
C LEU A 301 -9.55 -11.22 -26.78
N ASP A 302 -10.40 -12.24 -26.90
CA ASP A 302 -11.79 -12.12 -27.30
C ASP A 302 -12.66 -13.07 -26.45
N PRO A 303 -13.21 -12.58 -25.32
CA PRO A 303 -14.05 -13.38 -24.42
C PRO A 303 -15.28 -13.98 -25.09
N ASP A 304 -15.78 -13.37 -26.18
CA ASP A 304 -16.93 -13.90 -26.95
C ASP A 304 -16.54 -15.18 -27.72
N ARG A 305 -15.25 -15.40 -27.93
CA ARG A 305 -14.68 -16.60 -28.57
C ARG A 305 -14.18 -17.65 -27.57
N LEU A 306 -14.68 -17.62 -26.34
CA LEU A 306 -14.36 -18.62 -25.32
C LEU A 306 -14.64 -20.06 -25.79
N ASP A 307 -15.76 -20.29 -26.47
CA ASP A 307 -16.13 -21.62 -26.96
C ASP A 307 -15.19 -22.11 -28.09
N ASP A 308 -14.71 -21.22 -28.95
CA ASP A 308 -13.68 -21.54 -29.95
C ASP A 308 -12.37 -21.95 -29.26
N GLY A 309 -12.00 -21.27 -28.17
CA GLY A 309 -10.84 -21.61 -27.36
C GLY A 309 -10.96 -22.99 -26.71
N ILE A 310 -12.16 -23.32 -26.18
CA ILE A 310 -12.48 -24.63 -25.61
C ILE A 310 -12.35 -25.73 -26.68
N GLU A 311 -12.87 -25.50 -27.88
CA GLU A 311 -12.80 -26.48 -28.96
C GLU A 311 -11.36 -26.68 -29.46
N SER A 312 -10.56 -25.62 -29.55
CA SER A 312 -9.13 -25.76 -29.86
C SER A 312 -8.39 -26.63 -28.82
N CYS A 313 -8.66 -26.43 -27.52
CA CYS A 313 -8.09 -27.30 -26.48
C CYS A 313 -8.56 -28.77 -26.63
N ARG A 314 -9.82 -28.99 -27.03
CA ARG A 314 -10.31 -30.35 -27.33
C ARG A 314 -9.59 -30.96 -28.53
N ASP A 315 -9.29 -30.18 -29.56
CA ASP A 315 -8.49 -30.63 -30.71
C ASP A 315 -7.07 -31.04 -30.32
N GLY A 316 -6.38 -30.21 -29.52
CA GLY A 316 -5.06 -30.56 -28.97
C GLY A 316 -5.09 -31.87 -28.17
N ARG A 317 -6.16 -32.07 -27.37
CA ARG A 317 -6.38 -33.29 -26.60
C ARG A 317 -6.67 -34.50 -27.50
N ARG A 318 -7.53 -34.35 -28.52
CA ARG A 318 -7.81 -35.39 -29.54
C ARG A 318 -6.54 -35.77 -30.29
N ALA A 319 -5.69 -34.79 -30.63
CA ALA A 319 -4.42 -35.03 -31.29
C ALA A 319 -3.50 -35.88 -30.40
N ALA A 320 -3.29 -35.51 -29.13
CA ALA A 320 -2.38 -36.28 -28.27
C ALA A 320 -2.89 -37.66 -27.86
N LEU A 321 -4.20 -37.86 -27.64
CA LEU A 321 -4.73 -39.18 -27.27
C LEU A 321 -4.48 -40.25 -28.35
N ARG A 322 -4.32 -39.86 -29.62
CA ARG A 322 -3.93 -40.77 -30.72
C ARG A 322 -2.51 -41.33 -30.56
N TRP A 323 -1.61 -40.58 -29.94
CA TRP A 323 -0.17 -40.93 -29.87
C TRP A 323 0.28 -41.36 -28.47
N TRP A 324 -0.25 -40.76 -27.41
CA TRP A 324 0.31 -40.88 -26.06
C TRP A 324 -0.54 -41.71 -25.08
N ARG A 325 -1.82 -42.00 -25.43
CA ARG A 325 -2.81 -42.72 -24.58
C ARG A 325 -2.89 -42.25 -23.11
N ARG A 326 -2.44 -41.02 -22.81
CA ARG A 326 -2.33 -40.42 -21.46
C ARG A 326 -2.83 -38.98 -21.45
N THR A 327 -2.91 -38.37 -20.27
CA THR A 327 -3.27 -36.95 -20.07
C THR A 327 -2.23 -36.01 -20.66
N THR A 328 -2.64 -34.81 -21.09
CA THR A 328 -1.90 -33.93 -22.02
C THR A 328 -1.86 -32.48 -21.52
N ALA A 329 -1.00 -31.64 -22.09
CA ALA A 329 -0.99 -30.19 -21.80
C ALA A 329 -2.36 -29.52 -22.09
N ALA A 330 -3.09 -30.03 -23.09
CA ALA A 330 -4.42 -29.55 -23.44
C ALA A 330 -5.50 -29.89 -22.40
N ASP A 331 -5.29 -30.87 -21.52
CA ASP A 331 -6.22 -31.12 -20.42
C ASP A 331 -6.22 -29.96 -19.40
N ALA A 332 -5.06 -29.33 -19.19
CA ALA A 332 -4.92 -28.18 -18.29
C ALA A 332 -5.56 -26.92 -18.89
N GLY A 333 -5.26 -26.61 -20.15
CA GLY A 333 -5.89 -25.50 -20.87
C GLY A 333 -7.41 -25.65 -20.96
N LEU A 334 -7.90 -26.85 -21.29
CA LEU A 334 -9.33 -27.14 -21.35
C LEU A 334 -10.01 -26.96 -19.99
N ALA A 335 -9.40 -27.46 -18.90
CA ALA A 335 -9.99 -27.31 -17.56
C ALA A 335 -10.08 -25.84 -17.13
N ARG A 336 -9.07 -25.00 -17.44
CA ARG A 336 -9.10 -23.56 -17.16
C ARG A 336 -10.22 -22.85 -17.91
N LEU A 337 -10.38 -23.10 -19.21
CA LEU A 337 -11.44 -22.48 -20.00
C LEU A 337 -12.84 -22.94 -19.56
N LEU A 338 -13.00 -24.21 -19.16
CA LEU A 338 -14.26 -24.72 -18.59
C LEU A 338 -14.58 -24.04 -17.25
N LEU A 339 -13.59 -23.86 -16.36
CA LEU A 339 -13.79 -23.10 -15.13
C LEU A 339 -14.16 -21.64 -15.40
N TRP A 340 -13.54 -21.00 -16.40
CA TRP A 340 -13.89 -19.65 -16.79
C TRP A 340 -15.33 -19.55 -17.29
N ARG A 341 -15.75 -20.45 -18.19
CA ARG A 341 -17.14 -20.49 -18.67
C ARG A 341 -18.13 -20.72 -17.54
N ALA A 342 -17.78 -21.58 -16.58
CA ALA A 342 -18.58 -21.79 -15.37
C ALA A 342 -18.68 -20.52 -14.50
N GLY A 343 -17.60 -19.72 -14.42
CA GLY A 343 -17.56 -18.47 -13.65
C GLY A 343 -18.36 -17.31 -14.25
N GLN A 344 -18.64 -17.34 -15.56
CA GLN A 344 -19.44 -16.30 -16.23
C GLN A 344 -20.94 -16.39 -15.93
N GLN A 345 -21.41 -17.50 -15.34
CA GLN A 345 -22.84 -17.70 -15.09
C GLN A 345 -23.24 -17.14 -13.71
N PRO A 346 -24.18 -16.18 -13.65
CA PRO A 346 -24.56 -15.52 -12.41
C PRO A 346 -25.36 -16.44 -11.46
N GLU A 347 -26.06 -17.42 -12.00
CA GLU A 347 -26.89 -18.37 -11.25
C GLU A 347 -26.45 -19.82 -11.48
N PRO A 348 -26.59 -20.71 -10.49
CA PRO A 348 -26.25 -22.12 -10.64
C PRO A 348 -27.02 -22.79 -11.78
N SER A 349 -26.29 -23.32 -12.78
CA SER A 349 -26.91 -24.01 -13.93
C SER A 349 -26.37 -25.43 -14.12
N ALA A 350 -27.12 -26.23 -14.89
CA ALA A 350 -26.69 -27.57 -15.30
C ALA A 350 -25.37 -27.54 -16.10
N GLN A 351 -25.16 -26.50 -16.91
CA GLN A 351 -23.95 -26.32 -17.72
C GLN A 351 -22.76 -25.95 -16.84
N GLN A 352 -22.92 -25.04 -15.89
CA GLN A 352 -21.89 -24.68 -14.91
C GLN A 352 -21.40 -25.91 -14.14
N ALA A 353 -22.35 -26.72 -13.64
CA ALA A 353 -22.02 -27.95 -12.93
C ALA A 353 -21.36 -29.01 -13.84
N ALA A 354 -21.72 -29.07 -15.13
CA ALA A 354 -21.10 -29.98 -16.10
C ALA A 354 -19.64 -29.59 -16.38
N ASP A 355 -19.37 -28.31 -16.61
CA ASP A 355 -18.03 -27.77 -16.88
C ASP A 355 -17.09 -28.01 -15.70
N ILE A 356 -17.54 -27.73 -14.48
CA ILE A 356 -16.75 -27.98 -13.25
C ILE A 356 -16.48 -29.48 -13.05
N ARG A 357 -17.46 -30.35 -13.32
CA ARG A 357 -17.26 -31.81 -13.25
C ARG A 357 -16.28 -32.30 -14.30
N GLU A 358 -16.35 -31.79 -15.52
CA GLU A 358 -15.41 -32.15 -16.58
C GLU A 358 -14.00 -31.70 -16.23
N ALA A 359 -13.81 -30.45 -15.81
CA ALA A 359 -12.53 -29.92 -15.34
C ALA A 359 -11.95 -30.80 -14.20
N ALA A 360 -12.77 -31.19 -13.22
CA ALA A 360 -12.37 -32.07 -12.11
C ALA A 360 -11.90 -33.45 -12.58
N ARG A 361 -12.56 -34.00 -13.59
CA ARG A 361 -12.19 -35.29 -14.18
C ARG A 361 -10.87 -35.20 -14.95
N LEU A 362 -10.67 -34.14 -15.73
CA LEU A 362 -9.44 -33.92 -16.50
C LEU A 362 -8.22 -33.80 -15.59
N ILE A 363 -8.29 -32.89 -14.61
CA ILE A 363 -7.15 -32.60 -13.73
C ILE A 363 -6.95 -33.71 -12.70
N GLY A 364 -8.03 -34.30 -12.17
CA GLY A 364 -7.92 -35.45 -11.27
C GLY A 364 -7.23 -36.65 -11.91
N ARG A 365 -7.49 -36.93 -13.20
CA ARG A 365 -6.76 -37.98 -13.95
C ARG A 365 -5.31 -37.58 -14.20
N ARG A 366 -5.05 -36.33 -14.60
CA ARG A 366 -3.71 -35.80 -14.86
C ARG A 366 -2.83 -35.92 -13.61
N CYS A 367 -3.33 -35.48 -12.45
CA CYS A 367 -2.61 -35.60 -11.19
C CYS A 367 -2.45 -37.07 -10.71
N ARG A 368 -3.31 -38.01 -11.12
CA ARG A 368 -3.08 -39.43 -10.74
C ARG A 368 -1.98 -40.09 -11.57
N ILE A 369 -1.85 -39.75 -12.84
CA ILE A 369 -0.98 -40.45 -13.80
C ILE A 369 0.49 -40.01 -13.68
N TRP A 370 0.76 -38.73 -13.42
CA TRP A 370 2.13 -38.21 -13.52
C TRP A 370 2.99 -38.38 -12.26
N HIS A 371 2.41 -38.77 -11.10
CA HIS A 371 3.05 -38.97 -9.76
C HIS A 371 3.90 -37.80 -9.18
N ILE A 372 4.41 -36.89 -10.03
CA ILE A 372 5.12 -35.65 -9.74
C ILE A 372 4.38 -34.56 -10.53
N HIS A 373 3.90 -33.52 -9.86
CA HIS A 373 3.14 -32.44 -10.49
C HIS A 373 3.96 -31.17 -10.48
N GLY A 374 3.92 -30.39 -11.56
CA GLY A 374 4.36 -28.99 -11.47
C GLY A 374 3.44 -28.21 -10.54
N ALA A 375 3.90 -27.06 -10.06
CA ALA A 375 3.08 -26.18 -9.22
C ALA A 375 1.77 -25.75 -9.90
N ASP A 376 1.77 -25.57 -11.22
CA ASP A 376 0.57 -25.20 -12.00
C ASP A 376 -0.49 -26.30 -12.02
N ASP A 377 -0.08 -27.57 -12.10
CA ASP A 377 -1.00 -28.71 -12.02
C ASP A 377 -1.60 -28.84 -10.61
N ARG A 378 -0.83 -28.48 -9.58
CA ARG A 378 -1.32 -28.40 -8.20
C ARG A 378 -2.31 -27.24 -8.04
N LEU A 379 -1.95 -26.05 -8.49
CA LEU A 379 -2.81 -24.87 -8.47
C LEU A 379 -4.17 -25.16 -9.11
N LEU A 380 -4.16 -25.65 -10.34
CA LEU A 380 -5.38 -25.96 -11.08
C LEU A 380 -6.20 -27.07 -10.43
N LEU A 381 -5.54 -28.07 -9.80
CA LEU A 381 -6.24 -29.08 -9.01
C LEU A 381 -7.00 -28.45 -7.83
N HIS A 382 -6.41 -27.45 -7.17
CA HIS A 382 -7.03 -26.73 -6.06
C HIS A 382 -8.19 -25.83 -6.52
N GLU A 383 -8.02 -25.06 -7.59
CA GLU A 383 -9.08 -24.22 -8.17
C GLU A 383 -10.31 -25.04 -8.55
N VAL A 384 -10.10 -26.14 -9.28
CA VAL A 384 -11.19 -27.05 -9.69
C VAL A 384 -11.88 -27.68 -8.48
N ARG A 385 -11.11 -28.01 -7.45
CA ARG A 385 -11.61 -28.55 -6.19
C ARG A 385 -12.42 -27.54 -5.39
N ALA A 386 -12.04 -26.26 -5.43
CA ALA A 386 -12.77 -25.17 -4.80
C ALA A 386 -14.09 -24.90 -5.53
N ALA A 387 -14.05 -24.77 -6.86
CA ALA A 387 -15.25 -24.57 -7.68
C ALA A 387 -16.27 -25.71 -7.49
N ARG A 388 -15.80 -26.96 -7.44
CA ARG A 388 -16.67 -28.11 -7.15
C ARG A 388 -17.29 -28.06 -5.76
N ASP A 389 -16.51 -27.68 -4.75
CA ASP A 389 -17.01 -27.62 -3.37
C ASP A 389 -18.05 -26.49 -3.22
N ALA A 390 -17.84 -25.34 -3.87
CA ALA A 390 -18.80 -24.24 -3.92
C ALA A 390 -20.14 -24.67 -4.55
N VAL A 391 -20.11 -25.36 -5.70
CA VAL A 391 -21.35 -25.83 -6.36
C VAL A 391 -22.04 -26.96 -5.60
N THR A 392 -21.29 -27.82 -4.91
CA THR A 392 -21.90 -28.97 -4.20
C THR A 392 -22.33 -28.67 -2.78
N GLY A 393 -21.87 -27.55 -2.19
CA GLY A 393 -22.07 -27.24 -0.77
C GLY A 393 -21.40 -28.23 0.20
N ARG A 394 -20.56 -29.15 -0.30
CA ARG A 394 -19.93 -30.24 0.49
C ARG A 394 -18.48 -29.94 0.87
N GLY A 395 -18.06 -28.68 0.79
CA GLY A 395 -16.71 -28.25 1.13
C GLY A 395 -16.43 -28.37 2.63
N ASN A 396 -15.21 -28.78 3.00
CA ASN A 396 -14.69 -28.62 4.36
C ASN A 396 -13.53 -27.60 4.30
N PRO A 397 -13.77 -26.34 4.70
CA PRO A 397 -12.77 -25.28 4.60
C PRO A 397 -11.45 -25.63 5.32
N GLN A 398 -11.49 -26.20 6.52
CA GLN A 398 -10.29 -26.52 7.30
C GLN A 398 -9.43 -27.60 6.61
N ARG A 399 -10.06 -28.62 6.02
CA ARG A 399 -9.36 -29.65 5.24
C ARG A 399 -8.76 -29.06 3.96
N ARG A 400 -9.45 -28.13 3.30
CA ARG A 400 -8.95 -27.45 2.10
C ARG A 400 -7.78 -26.54 2.42
N HIS A 401 -7.88 -25.78 3.50
CA HIS A 401 -6.84 -24.93 4.01
C HIS A 401 -5.55 -25.72 4.29
N ARG A 402 -5.64 -26.88 4.96
CA ARG A 402 -4.47 -27.79 5.13
C ARG A 402 -3.86 -28.25 3.80
N GLN A 403 -4.69 -28.63 2.83
CA GLN A 403 -4.18 -29.04 1.52
C GLN A 403 -3.45 -27.91 0.80
N TRP A 404 -3.93 -26.67 0.92
CA TRP A 404 -3.27 -25.49 0.37
C TRP A 404 -1.93 -25.24 1.04
N ARG A 405 -1.90 -25.26 2.38
CA ARG A 405 -0.68 -25.13 3.18
C ARG A 405 0.37 -26.17 2.78
N ASP A 406 -0.02 -27.44 2.65
CA ASP A 406 0.87 -28.52 2.19
C ASP A 406 1.40 -28.28 0.77
N ALA A 407 0.55 -27.74 -0.13
CA ALA A 407 0.94 -27.44 -1.51
C ALA A 407 1.96 -26.28 -1.58
N VAL A 408 1.75 -25.23 -0.79
CA VAL A 408 2.66 -24.07 -0.67
C VAL A 408 3.96 -24.44 0.03
N GLY A 409 3.91 -25.34 1.03
CA GLY A 409 5.07 -25.84 1.78
C GLY A 409 5.90 -26.89 1.04
N ALA A 410 5.42 -27.42 -0.08
CA ALA A 410 6.18 -28.38 -0.88
C ALA A 410 7.38 -27.72 -1.59
N ARG A 411 8.34 -28.56 -2.01
CA ARG A 411 9.59 -28.12 -2.64
C ARG A 411 9.36 -27.64 -4.07
N TRP A 412 8.98 -26.38 -4.22
CA TRP A 412 8.91 -25.65 -5.50
C TRP A 412 9.86 -24.46 -5.51
N THR A 413 10.02 -23.83 -6.68
CA THR A 413 10.67 -22.51 -6.77
C THR A 413 9.86 -21.48 -5.97
N THR A 414 10.52 -20.43 -5.51
CA THR A 414 9.88 -19.37 -4.71
C THR A 414 8.73 -18.71 -5.47
N ALA A 415 8.93 -18.38 -6.75
CA ALA A 415 7.89 -17.87 -7.65
C ALA A 415 6.67 -18.80 -7.77
N ALA A 416 6.88 -20.12 -7.82
CA ALA A 416 5.79 -21.09 -7.88
C ALA A 416 5.00 -21.17 -6.56
N ARG A 417 5.69 -21.10 -5.43
CA ARG A 417 5.06 -21.07 -4.10
C ARG A 417 4.26 -19.77 -3.91
N ALA A 418 4.79 -18.64 -4.34
CA ALA A 418 4.10 -17.34 -4.28
C ALA A 418 2.79 -17.38 -5.08
N ARG A 419 2.80 -17.94 -6.30
CA ARG A 419 1.58 -18.12 -7.11
C ARG A 419 0.55 -19.04 -6.44
N LEU A 420 1.00 -20.13 -5.83
CA LEU A 420 0.10 -21.01 -5.04
C LEU A 420 -0.48 -20.29 -3.82
N ALA A 421 0.31 -19.48 -3.13
CA ALA A 421 -0.14 -18.70 -1.98
C ALA A 421 -1.14 -17.60 -2.37
N ALA A 422 -0.96 -16.99 -3.55
CA ALA A 422 -1.91 -16.00 -4.09
C ALA A 422 -3.30 -16.63 -4.28
N ALA A 423 -3.37 -17.76 -4.97
CA ALA A 423 -4.62 -18.47 -5.18
C ALA A 423 -5.21 -19.04 -3.88
N TRP A 424 -4.37 -19.43 -2.93
CA TRP A 424 -4.81 -19.82 -1.59
C TRP A 424 -5.48 -18.65 -0.86
N ALA A 425 -4.88 -17.46 -0.89
CA ALA A 425 -5.42 -16.26 -0.24
C ALA A 425 -6.74 -15.82 -0.89
N GLU A 426 -6.83 -15.86 -2.22
CA GLU A 426 -8.09 -15.60 -2.94
C GLU A 426 -9.19 -16.59 -2.57
N TRP A 427 -8.85 -17.89 -2.50
CA TRP A 427 -9.81 -18.91 -2.05
C TRP A 427 -10.26 -18.64 -0.60
N ALA A 428 -9.33 -18.26 0.28
CA ALA A 428 -9.60 -18.04 1.69
C ALA A 428 -10.52 -16.82 1.94
N LEU A 429 -10.45 -15.77 1.12
CA LEU A 429 -11.42 -14.65 1.15
C LEU A 429 -12.86 -15.08 0.89
N GLY A 430 -13.05 -16.16 0.11
CA GLY A 430 -14.36 -16.76 -0.13
C GLY A 430 -14.83 -17.68 1.00
N THR A 431 -14.07 -17.78 2.08
CA THR A 431 -14.44 -18.53 3.29
C THR A 431 -14.76 -17.57 4.42
N ASP A 432 -15.72 -17.91 5.27
CA ASP A 432 -16.02 -17.15 6.49
C ASP A 432 -15.05 -17.46 7.64
N VAL A 433 -13.80 -17.87 7.33
CA VAL A 433 -12.79 -18.28 8.32
C VAL A 433 -11.59 -17.35 8.24
N ALA A 434 -11.54 -16.36 9.13
CA ALA A 434 -10.52 -15.31 9.13
C ALA A 434 -9.09 -15.86 9.27
N GLU A 435 -8.89 -16.92 10.07
CA GLU A 435 -7.59 -17.57 10.25
C GLU A 435 -7.08 -18.17 8.94
N CYS A 436 -7.99 -18.64 8.08
CA CYS A 436 -7.59 -19.17 6.78
C CYS A 436 -7.02 -18.07 5.89
N ALA A 437 -7.63 -16.88 5.92
CA ALA A 437 -7.17 -15.73 5.15
C ALA A 437 -5.85 -15.18 5.70
N ALA A 438 -5.74 -15.04 7.03
CA ALA A 438 -4.55 -14.55 7.71
C ALA A 438 -3.29 -15.33 7.31
N GLU A 439 -3.30 -16.66 7.47
CA GLU A 439 -2.14 -17.49 7.17
C GLU A 439 -1.81 -17.53 5.66
N ALA A 440 -2.84 -17.51 4.80
CA ALA A 440 -2.65 -17.52 3.36
C ALA A 440 -2.00 -16.23 2.86
N TYR A 441 -2.47 -15.08 3.33
CA TYR A 441 -1.91 -13.78 2.99
C TYR A 441 -0.52 -13.55 3.58
N GLU A 442 -0.28 -14.00 4.82
CA GLU A 442 1.06 -13.97 5.42
C GLU A 442 2.05 -14.77 4.56
N SER A 443 1.68 -16.00 4.19
CA SER A 443 2.49 -16.85 3.31
C SER A 443 2.77 -16.18 1.97
N LEU A 444 1.75 -15.54 1.38
CA LEU A 444 1.87 -14.83 0.10
C LEU A 444 2.84 -13.66 0.18
N VAL A 445 2.70 -12.77 1.16
CA VAL A 445 3.57 -11.60 1.31
C VAL A 445 5.03 -12.03 1.51
N ASN A 446 5.27 -13.02 2.37
CA ASN A 446 6.61 -13.54 2.63
C ASN A 446 7.24 -14.17 1.38
N LEU A 447 6.48 -14.96 0.63
CA LEU A 447 6.95 -15.59 -0.60
C LEU A 447 7.16 -14.60 -1.73
N ALA A 448 6.31 -13.57 -1.84
CA ALA A 448 6.46 -12.52 -2.83
C ALA A 448 7.72 -11.68 -2.57
N ALA A 449 8.02 -11.37 -1.31
CA ALA A 449 9.28 -10.71 -0.95
C ALA A 449 10.50 -11.57 -1.26
N GLN A 450 10.45 -12.88 -0.97
CA GLN A 450 11.52 -13.81 -1.33
C GLN A 450 11.70 -13.90 -2.86
N ASP A 451 10.61 -13.93 -3.64
CA ASP A 451 10.66 -13.96 -5.10
C ASP A 451 11.26 -12.65 -5.66
N ALA A 452 10.88 -11.50 -5.10
CA ALA A 452 11.47 -10.21 -5.47
C ALA A 452 12.99 -10.16 -5.22
N ALA A 453 13.47 -10.72 -4.11
CA ALA A 453 14.91 -10.83 -3.81
C ALA A 453 15.65 -11.82 -4.73
N GLU A 454 14.95 -12.79 -5.35
CA GLU A 454 15.55 -13.71 -6.31
C GLU A 454 15.69 -13.09 -7.71
N ARG A 455 14.81 -12.15 -8.07
CA ARG A 455 14.78 -11.52 -9.39
C ARG A 455 15.90 -10.50 -9.59
N TYR A 456 16.28 -10.27 -10.86
CA TYR A 456 17.18 -9.20 -11.28
C TYR A 456 16.50 -8.27 -12.26
N GLY A 457 17.05 -7.06 -12.40
CA GLY A 457 16.47 -6.01 -13.24
C GLY A 457 15.25 -5.33 -12.61
N THR A 458 15.20 -4.00 -12.75
CA THR A 458 14.19 -3.15 -12.12
C THR A 458 12.76 -3.52 -12.53
N GLY A 459 12.51 -3.77 -13.82
CA GLY A 459 11.15 -4.05 -14.32
C GLY A 459 10.55 -5.37 -13.80
N ALA A 460 11.37 -6.41 -13.64
CA ALA A 460 10.89 -7.69 -13.12
C ALA A 460 10.58 -7.64 -11.63
N LYS A 461 11.39 -6.88 -10.87
CA LYS A 461 11.14 -6.64 -9.45
C LYS A 461 9.87 -5.82 -9.25
N GLN A 462 9.73 -4.70 -9.95
CA GLN A 462 8.55 -3.83 -9.85
C GLN A 462 7.23 -4.58 -10.08
N ARG A 463 7.18 -5.52 -11.04
CA ARG A 463 5.95 -6.32 -11.29
C ARG A 463 5.55 -7.21 -10.12
N ILE A 464 6.49 -7.90 -9.49
CA ILE A 464 6.18 -8.75 -8.32
C ILE A 464 5.88 -7.91 -7.09
N LEU A 465 6.60 -6.81 -6.93
CA LEU A 465 6.38 -5.88 -5.83
C LEU A 465 5.00 -5.22 -5.94
N ALA A 466 4.53 -4.92 -7.16
CA ALA A 466 3.15 -4.48 -7.38
C ALA A 466 2.11 -5.45 -6.80
N ALA A 467 2.26 -6.74 -7.11
CA ALA A 467 1.36 -7.76 -6.62
C ALA A 467 1.47 -7.91 -5.09
N ALA A 468 2.70 -7.97 -4.56
CA ALA A 468 2.96 -8.09 -3.11
C ALA A 468 2.32 -6.97 -2.27
N GLN A 469 2.21 -5.78 -2.85
CA GLN A 469 1.70 -4.59 -2.17
C GLN A 469 0.21 -4.60 -1.89
N GLU A 470 -0.60 -5.02 -2.86
CA GLU A 470 -2.03 -5.21 -2.64
C GLU A 470 -2.26 -6.29 -1.57
N HIS A 471 -1.41 -7.33 -1.60
CA HIS A 471 -1.49 -8.45 -0.66
C HIS A 471 -1.04 -8.09 0.75
N ALA A 472 -0.14 -7.12 0.94
CA ALA A 472 0.31 -6.69 2.25
C ALA A 472 -0.78 -5.96 3.05
N GLU A 473 -1.59 -5.14 2.39
CA GLU A 473 -2.75 -4.48 3.02
C GLU A 473 -3.78 -5.51 3.52
N GLU A 474 -4.04 -6.53 2.72
CA GLU A 474 -4.93 -7.65 3.07
C GLU A 474 -4.31 -8.50 4.20
N ALA A 475 -3.02 -8.84 4.11
CA ALA A 475 -2.32 -9.61 5.12
C ALA A 475 -2.39 -8.93 6.49
N GLY A 476 -2.04 -7.64 6.56
CA GLY A 476 -2.11 -6.89 7.81
C GLY A 476 -3.53 -6.84 8.38
N TYR A 477 -4.57 -6.74 7.53
CA TYR A 477 -5.96 -6.74 7.99
C TYR A 477 -6.35 -8.08 8.61
N TRP A 478 -6.14 -9.19 7.90
CA TRP A 478 -6.56 -10.51 8.38
C TRP A 478 -5.73 -11.01 9.56
N LEU A 479 -4.42 -10.71 9.59
CA LEU A 479 -3.57 -11.00 10.74
C LEU A 479 -4.01 -10.19 11.96
N ALA A 480 -4.29 -8.89 11.80
CA ALA A 480 -4.75 -8.06 12.91
C ALA A 480 -6.13 -8.49 13.44
N ARG A 481 -7.09 -8.79 12.54
CA ARG A 481 -8.43 -9.29 12.92
C ARG A 481 -8.38 -10.60 13.72
N THR A 482 -7.33 -11.39 13.54
CA THR A 482 -7.12 -12.67 14.27
C THR A 482 -6.19 -12.54 15.47
N GLY A 483 -5.81 -11.31 15.86
CA GLY A 483 -4.98 -11.05 17.05
C GLY A 483 -3.46 -11.18 16.82
N HIS A 484 -3.01 -11.44 15.59
CA HIS A 484 -1.59 -11.57 15.22
C HIS A 484 -1.00 -10.20 14.85
N TYR A 485 -1.00 -9.26 15.81
CA TYR A 485 -0.68 -7.86 15.52
C TYR A 485 0.79 -7.63 15.12
N ARG A 486 1.73 -8.40 15.69
CA ARG A 486 3.16 -8.28 15.35
C ARG A 486 3.41 -8.75 13.93
N GLU A 487 2.85 -9.89 13.57
CA GLU A 487 2.89 -10.47 12.24
C GLU A 487 2.21 -9.53 11.23
N ALA A 488 1.10 -8.88 11.62
CA ALA A 488 0.45 -7.88 10.79
C ALA A 488 1.36 -6.68 10.48
N VAL A 489 2.07 -6.14 11.48
CA VAL A 489 3.07 -5.09 11.29
C VAL A 489 4.19 -5.57 10.36
N LEU A 490 4.70 -6.78 10.57
CA LEU A 490 5.77 -7.36 9.74
C LEU A 490 5.32 -7.60 8.29
N ALA A 491 4.08 -8.01 8.06
CA ALA A 491 3.52 -8.16 6.72
C ALA A 491 3.45 -6.80 6.00
N LEU A 492 3.06 -5.74 6.71
CA LEU A 492 3.03 -4.38 6.16
C LEU A 492 4.43 -3.83 5.89
N GLU A 493 5.39 -4.07 6.77
CA GLU A 493 6.80 -3.72 6.54
C GLU A 493 7.37 -4.46 5.32
N THR A 494 7.07 -5.76 5.19
CA THR A 494 7.58 -6.62 4.11
C THR A 494 7.02 -6.22 2.75
N GLY A 495 5.77 -5.76 2.69
CA GLY A 495 5.14 -5.28 1.45
C GLY A 495 5.55 -3.88 1.01
N ARG A 496 6.34 -3.15 1.82
CA ARG A 496 6.55 -1.71 1.65
C ARG A 496 7.94 -1.31 1.23
N ALA A 497 7.98 -0.32 0.33
CA ALA A 497 9.19 0.36 -0.13
C ALA A 497 10.31 -0.65 -0.44
N VAL A 498 9.95 -1.79 -1.01
CA VAL A 498 10.82 -2.97 -1.06
C VAL A 498 12.08 -2.70 -1.86
N GLY A 499 11.97 -2.00 -2.99
CA GLY A 499 13.13 -1.53 -3.72
C GLY A 499 14.02 -0.60 -2.89
N LEU A 500 13.46 0.30 -2.06
CA LEU A 500 14.23 1.13 -1.13
C LEU A 500 14.91 0.24 -0.07
N THR A 501 14.18 -0.65 0.58
CA THR A 501 14.68 -1.58 1.61
C THR A 501 15.85 -2.41 1.09
N GLU A 502 15.73 -2.95 -0.12
CA GLU A 502 16.79 -3.72 -0.77
C GLU A 502 18.02 -2.85 -1.03
N LEU A 503 17.85 -1.65 -1.61
CA LEU A 503 18.99 -0.76 -1.88
C LEU A 503 19.67 -0.28 -0.59
N LEU A 504 18.90 0.09 0.43
CA LEU A 504 19.44 0.47 1.73
C LEU A 504 20.16 -0.70 2.40
N GLY A 505 19.72 -1.94 2.17
CA GLY A 505 20.39 -3.13 2.68
C GLY A 505 21.69 -3.50 1.96
N ARG A 506 21.80 -3.20 0.67
CA ARG A 506 23.04 -3.40 -0.10
C ARG A 506 24.21 -2.54 0.42
N ASP A 507 23.90 -1.39 1.02
CA ASP A 507 24.89 -0.42 1.52
C ASP A 507 24.69 -0.07 3.00
N ASP A 508 24.33 -1.08 3.82
CA ASP A 508 24.06 -0.92 5.25
C ASP A 508 25.38 -0.74 6.04
N PRO A 509 25.68 0.45 6.60
CA PRO A 509 26.95 0.69 7.28
C PRO A 509 27.12 -0.19 8.53
N ALA A 510 26.03 -0.45 9.25
CA ALA A 510 26.07 -1.28 10.45
C ALA A 510 26.50 -2.72 10.14
N LEU A 511 26.12 -3.23 8.96
CA LEU A 511 26.56 -4.54 8.47
C LEU A 511 28.05 -4.56 8.16
N PHE A 512 28.57 -3.51 7.50
CA PHE A 512 30.00 -3.42 7.18
C PHE A 512 30.83 -3.25 8.45
N ASP A 513 30.40 -2.43 9.41
CA ASP A 513 31.04 -2.29 10.71
C ASP A 513 31.04 -3.62 11.49
N GLN A 514 30.00 -4.43 11.35
CA GLN A 514 29.95 -5.76 11.95
C GLN A 514 30.95 -6.72 11.28
N LEU A 515 31.08 -6.69 9.95
CA LEU A 515 32.06 -7.48 9.22
C LEU A 515 33.50 -7.08 9.58
N ASP A 516 33.78 -5.78 9.69
CA ASP A 516 35.09 -5.27 10.06
C ASP A 516 35.44 -5.63 11.51
N ARG A 517 34.51 -5.50 12.45
CA ARG A 517 34.67 -5.98 13.84
C ARG A 517 34.88 -7.50 13.92
N ALA A 518 34.31 -8.26 13.00
CA ALA A 518 34.51 -9.71 12.89
C ALA A 518 35.82 -10.09 12.16
N GLY A 519 36.63 -9.13 11.72
CA GLY A 519 37.86 -9.38 10.94
C GLY A 519 37.59 -9.91 9.53
N ARG A 520 36.40 -9.67 8.98
CA ARG A 520 35.93 -10.18 7.68
C ARG A 520 35.85 -9.12 6.58
N GLY A 521 36.84 -8.22 6.55
CA GLY A 521 36.96 -7.21 5.50
C GLY A 521 37.10 -7.81 4.09
N ASP A 522 37.54 -9.07 3.99
CA ASP A 522 37.55 -9.86 2.75
C ASP A 522 36.14 -10.01 2.15
N LEU A 523 35.14 -10.32 2.99
CA LEU A 523 33.75 -10.45 2.57
C LEU A 523 33.14 -9.10 2.20
N ALA A 524 33.44 -8.06 2.98
CA ALA A 524 32.98 -6.71 2.70
C ALA A 524 33.48 -6.22 1.34
N GLY A 525 34.76 -6.44 1.03
CA GLY A 525 35.36 -6.09 -0.27
C GLY A 525 34.78 -6.91 -1.42
N ALA A 526 34.61 -8.23 -1.23
CA ALA A 526 34.02 -9.11 -2.25
C ALA A 526 32.56 -8.73 -2.55
N TYR A 527 31.77 -8.40 -1.54
CA TYR A 527 30.37 -8.00 -1.69
C TYR A 527 30.25 -6.65 -2.41
N ARG A 528 31.03 -5.63 -2.00
CA ARG A 528 31.08 -4.32 -2.69
C ARG A 528 31.49 -4.45 -4.15
N LYS A 529 32.48 -5.30 -4.46
CA LYS A 529 32.90 -5.56 -5.84
C LYS A 529 31.77 -6.18 -6.66
N ALA A 530 31.06 -7.17 -6.12
CA ALA A 530 29.95 -7.81 -6.83
C ALA A 530 28.81 -6.81 -7.10
N LEU A 531 28.50 -5.94 -6.13
CA LEU A 531 27.50 -4.87 -6.32
C LEU A 531 27.89 -3.87 -7.41
N ALA A 532 29.16 -3.46 -7.45
CA ALA A 532 29.66 -2.55 -8.49
C ALA A 532 29.53 -3.16 -9.91
N VAL A 533 29.93 -4.43 -10.08
CA VAL A 533 29.78 -5.15 -11.36
C VAL A 533 28.31 -5.27 -11.75
N TYR A 534 27.42 -5.59 -10.81
CA TYR A 534 25.98 -5.63 -11.08
C TYR A 534 25.44 -4.26 -11.52
N ALA A 535 25.83 -3.18 -10.84
CA ALA A 535 25.39 -1.82 -11.18
C ALA A 535 25.84 -1.41 -12.60
N GLU A 536 27.06 -1.76 -13.01
CA GLU A 536 27.56 -1.53 -14.38
C GLU A 536 26.71 -2.28 -15.43
N HIS A 537 26.43 -3.56 -15.19
CA HIS A 537 25.61 -4.36 -16.10
C HIS A 537 24.15 -3.91 -16.15
N GLU A 538 23.60 -3.45 -15.03
CA GLU A 538 22.24 -2.93 -14.89
C GLU A 538 22.10 -1.60 -15.64
N HIS A 539 23.07 -0.69 -15.47
CA HIS A 539 23.11 0.59 -16.19
C HIS A 539 23.29 0.39 -17.71
N ALA A 540 24.14 -0.54 -18.12
CA ALA A 540 24.38 -0.85 -19.53
C ALA A 540 23.30 -1.74 -20.19
N GLN A 541 22.31 -2.24 -19.42
CA GLN A 541 21.29 -3.20 -19.88
C GLN A 541 21.88 -4.38 -20.69
N SER A 542 22.97 -4.95 -20.20
CA SER A 542 23.78 -5.91 -20.97
C SER A 542 23.41 -7.37 -20.67
N ALA A 543 23.70 -8.28 -21.60
CA ALA A 543 23.43 -9.72 -21.49
C ALA A 543 24.11 -10.43 -20.29
N GLY A 544 25.04 -9.77 -19.59
CA GLY A 544 25.71 -10.28 -18.39
C GLY A 544 24.96 -10.07 -17.07
N LEU A 545 23.81 -9.37 -17.09
CA LEU A 545 23.08 -8.94 -15.90
C LEU A 545 22.73 -10.09 -14.94
N GLY A 546 22.18 -11.19 -15.46
CA GLY A 546 21.83 -12.36 -14.64
C GLY A 546 23.03 -13.03 -13.99
N GLN A 547 24.19 -13.06 -14.67
CA GLN A 547 25.42 -13.60 -14.12
C GLN A 547 25.99 -12.70 -13.02
N ALA A 548 25.98 -11.38 -13.22
CA ALA A 548 26.39 -10.41 -12.22
C ALA A 548 25.51 -10.51 -10.96
N TRP A 549 24.18 -10.64 -11.13
CA TRP A 549 23.27 -10.84 -10.00
C TRP A 549 23.54 -12.13 -9.23
N THR A 550 23.86 -13.22 -9.94
CA THR A 550 24.24 -14.49 -9.32
C THR A 550 25.48 -14.33 -8.43
N GLN A 551 26.45 -13.50 -8.84
CA GLN A 551 27.64 -13.20 -8.03
C GLN A 551 27.28 -12.39 -6.78
N VAL A 552 26.43 -11.36 -6.91
CA VAL A 552 25.92 -10.57 -5.77
C VAL A 552 25.25 -11.47 -4.73
N ARG A 553 24.37 -12.38 -5.18
CA ARG A 553 23.69 -13.32 -4.27
C ARG A 553 24.64 -14.31 -3.61
N ALA A 554 25.66 -14.78 -4.32
CA ALA A 554 26.67 -15.66 -3.74
C ALA A 554 27.44 -14.95 -2.61
N ALA A 555 27.85 -13.71 -2.83
CA ALA A 555 28.53 -12.89 -1.83
C ALA A 555 27.60 -12.55 -0.64
N ALA A 556 26.35 -12.13 -0.90
CA ALA A 556 25.36 -11.85 0.13
C ALA A 556 25.12 -13.03 1.08
N ARG A 557 25.04 -14.26 0.54
CA ARG A 557 24.90 -15.48 1.37
C ARG A 557 26.09 -15.72 2.29
N LEU A 558 27.30 -15.36 1.86
CA LEU A 558 28.50 -15.47 2.72
C LEU A 558 28.48 -14.41 3.82
N VAL A 559 28.07 -13.18 3.50
CA VAL A 559 27.86 -12.10 4.47
C VAL A 559 26.82 -12.51 5.51
N ALA A 560 25.65 -12.99 5.07
CA ALA A 560 24.57 -13.44 5.95
C ALA A 560 24.99 -14.54 6.92
N ARG A 561 25.85 -15.47 6.48
CA ARG A 561 26.42 -16.51 7.36
C ARG A 561 27.40 -15.96 8.40
N ALA A 562 28.08 -14.86 8.09
CA ALA A 562 29.04 -14.24 8.99
C ALA A 562 28.38 -13.27 9.99
N THR A 563 27.31 -12.59 9.59
CA THR A 563 26.67 -11.53 10.39
C THR A 563 25.34 -11.93 11.00
N GLY A 564 24.68 -12.97 10.48
CA GLY A 564 23.30 -13.32 10.81
C GLY A 564 22.24 -12.45 10.13
N ALA A 565 22.66 -11.45 9.33
CA ALA A 565 21.77 -10.53 8.63
C ALA A 565 21.97 -10.65 7.11
N ASP A 566 20.88 -10.92 6.38
CA ASP A 566 20.92 -10.95 4.91
C ASP A 566 20.88 -9.53 4.34
N PRO A 567 21.95 -9.04 3.67
CA PRO A 567 21.95 -7.69 3.09
C PRO A 567 20.91 -7.52 1.97
N LEU A 568 20.46 -8.61 1.34
CA LEU A 568 19.41 -8.59 0.33
C LEU A 568 18.03 -8.92 0.92
N GLY A 569 17.95 -9.14 2.22
CA GLY A 569 16.72 -9.43 2.94
C GLY A 569 15.78 -8.22 2.96
N ILE A 570 14.53 -8.46 2.56
CA ILE A 570 13.46 -7.46 2.56
C ILE A 570 12.66 -7.49 3.86
N GLY A 571 12.61 -8.64 4.55
CA GLY A 571 11.86 -8.81 5.79
C GLY A 571 12.42 -7.97 6.93
N ALA A 572 11.54 -7.29 7.65
CA ALA A 572 11.87 -6.60 8.90
C ALA A 572 11.85 -7.57 10.08
N ARG A 573 12.58 -7.25 11.15
CA ARG A 573 12.37 -7.86 12.46
C ARG A 573 11.55 -6.91 13.31
N TYR A 574 10.71 -7.45 14.18
CA TYR A 574 9.78 -6.62 14.96
C TYR A 574 10.53 -5.74 15.97
N GLU A 575 11.69 -6.21 16.47
CA GLU A 575 12.58 -5.44 17.32
C GLU A 575 13.14 -4.20 16.61
N ASP A 576 13.44 -4.33 15.32
CA ASP A 576 13.88 -3.20 14.50
C ASP A 576 12.75 -2.18 14.30
N VAL A 577 11.48 -2.62 14.26
CA VAL A 577 10.34 -1.70 14.20
C VAL A 577 10.15 -0.96 15.52
N ILE A 578 10.17 -1.66 16.66
CA ILE A 578 9.98 -1.03 17.97
C ILE A 578 11.09 -0.02 18.27
N ALA A 579 12.34 -0.34 17.91
CA ALA A 579 13.48 0.57 18.08
C ALA A 579 13.23 1.94 17.42
N GLU A 580 12.44 1.97 16.36
CA GLU A 580 12.13 3.17 15.60
C GLU A 580 10.89 3.95 16.10
N THR A 581 10.27 3.55 17.20
CA THR A 581 9.15 4.32 17.78
C THR A 581 9.62 5.65 18.39
N GLY A 582 10.82 5.70 18.98
CA GLY A 582 11.35 6.91 19.63
C GLY A 582 10.46 7.40 20.77
N GLU A 583 10.22 8.71 20.87
CA GLU A 583 9.30 9.33 21.86
C GLU A 583 7.81 9.30 21.44
N GLY A 584 7.47 8.69 20.29
CA GLY A 584 6.12 8.66 19.74
C GLY A 584 5.71 7.28 19.26
N ALA A 585 4.64 7.22 18.47
CA ALA A 585 4.15 5.97 17.87
C ALA A 585 4.50 5.89 16.37
N LEU A 586 4.79 4.67 15.92
CA LEU A 586 4.70 4.27 14.51
C LEU A 586 3.28 3.79 14.25
N VAL A 587 2.59 4.43 13.31
CA VAL A 587 1.18 4.15 13.02
C VAL A 587 1.07 3.63 11.60
N TYR A 588 0.95 2.31 11.47
CA TYR A 588 0.70 1.66 10.19
C TYR A 588 -0.77 1.80 9.84
N LEU A 589 -1.09 2.28 8.64
CA LEU A 589 -2.46 2.51 8.17
C LEU A 589 -2.69 1.70 6.89
N GLY A 590 -3.63 0.77 6.89
CA GLY A 590 -3.92 -0.07 5.72
C GLY A 590 -5.40 -0.06 5.36
N ALA A 591 -5.70 -0.18 4.06
CA ALA A 591 -7.07 -0.29 3.55
C ALA A 591 -7.25 -1.60 2.79
N ALA A 592 -7.82 -2.61 3.46
CA ALA A 592 -8.21 -3.86 2.83
C ALA A 592 -9.57 -3.73 2.13
N LYS A 593 -9.93 -4.72 1.31
CA LYS A 593 -11.25 -4.82 0.68
C LYS A 593 -12.38 -4.96 1.70
N ALA A 594 -12.08 -5.54 2.86
CA ALA A 594 -13.05 -5.77 3.93
C ALA A 594 -13.23 -4.57 4.87
N GLY A 595 -12.22 -3.72 5.03
CA GLY A 595 -12.24 -2.56 5.93
C GLY A 595 -10.88 -1.86 6.02
N GLY A 596 -10.87 -0.66 6.60
CA GLY A 596 -9.64 0.04 6.96
C GLY A 596 -9.18 -0.33 8.37
N TYR A 597 -7.90 -0.11 8.66
CA TYR A 597 -7.35 -0.36 9.99
C TYR A 597 -6.06 0.43 10.23
N ALA A 598 -5.71 0.56 11.51
CA ALA A 598 -4.40 1.00 11.92
C ALA A 598 -3.77 0.05 12.95
N LEU A 599 -2.44 -0.07 12.91
CA LEU A 599 -1.64 -0.72 13.93
C LEU A 599 -0.72 0.33 14.56
N VAL A 600 -0.96 0.64 15.82
CA VAL A 600 -0.19 1.63 16.58
C VAL A 600 0.89 0.89 17.36
N VAL A 601 2.15 1.08 16.96
CA VAL A 601 3.32 0.52 17.60
C VAL A 601 3.98 1.61 18.45
N ALA A 602 4.09 1.37 19.75
CA ALA A 602 4.76 2.24 20.70
C ALA A 602 5.75 1.43 21.54
N ALA A 603 6.80 2.07 22.04
CA ALA A 603 7.78 1.41 22.89
C ALA A 603 7.09 0.72 24.09
N GLN A 604 7.54 -0.49 24.45
CA GLN A 604 7.11 -1.25 25.63
C GLN A 604 5.69 -1.85 25.60
N HIS A 605 4.96 -1.75 24.48
CA HIS A 605 3.63 -2.34 24.33
C HIS A 605 3.52 -3.19 23.05
N ASP A 606 2.62 -4.18 23.05
CA ASP A 606 2.23 -4.86 21.81
C ASP A 606 1.48 -3.90 20.88
N PRO A 607 1.55 -4.11 19.54
CA PRO A 607 0.86 -3.23 18.61
C PRO A 607 -0.63 -3.21 18.90
N GLN A 608 -1.21 -2.01 18.90
CA GLN A 608 -2.63 -1.82 19.13
C GLN A 608 -3.36 -1.78 17.79
N TYR A 609 -4.34 -2.67 17.62
CA TYR A 609 -5.23 -2.62 16.48
C TYR A 609 -6.34 -1.58 16.70
N VAL A 610 -6.54 -0.73 15.69
CA VAL A 610 -7.65 0.22 15.62
C VAL A 610 -8.43 -0.09 14.35
N ASP A 611 -9.67 -0.55 14.50
CA ASP A 611 -10.55 -0.80 13.37
C ASP A 611 -11.04 0.54 12.77
N LEU A 612 -10.96 0.67 11.46
CA LEU A 612 -11.41 1.85 10.71
C LEU A 612 -12.42 1.41 9.64
N PRO A 613 -13.60 0.92 10.05
CA PRO A 613 -14.52 0.20 9.16
C PRO A 613 -15.06 1.05 7.99
N LYS A 614 -15.06 2.38 8.15
CA LYS A 614 -15.51 3.34 7.13
C LYS A 614 -14.43 3.69 6.10
N LEU A 615 -13.18 3.25 6.32
CA LEU A 615 -12.02 3.55 5.48
C LEU A 615 -11.52 2.30 4.74
N ASP A 616 -12.43 1.51 4.16
CA ASP A 616 -12.06 0.45 3.22
C ASP A 616 -11.38 0.99 1.96
N ARG A 617 -10.75 0.12 1.17
CA ARG A 617 -10.02 0.49 -0.06
C ARG A 617 -10.85 1.33 -1.03
N GLY A 618 -12.12 0.99 -1.25
CA GLY A 618 -13.01 1.72 -2.15
C GLY A 618 -13.42 3.09 -1.60
N SER A 619 -13.63 3.18 -0.29
CA SER A 619 -13.91 4.44 0.41
C SER A 619 -12.72 5.39 0.39
N VAL A 620 -11.50 4.89 0.66
CA VAL A 620 -10.26 5.66 0.54
C VAL A 620 -10.05 6.15 -0.90
N ALA A 621 -10.30 5.31 -1.91
CA ALA A 621 -10.21 5.72 -3.32
C ALA A 621 -11.16 6.89 -3.66
N ARG A 622 -12.39 6.88 -3.12
CA ARG A 622 -13.33 8.00 -3.30
C ARG A 622 -12.85 9.27 -2.61
N ILE A 623 -12.29 9.18 -1.40
CA ILE A 623 -11.75 10.33 -0.67
C ILE A 623 -10.59 10.96 -1.47
N ILE A 624 -9.69 10.13 -2.03
CA ILE A 624 -8.60 10.61 -2.90
C ILE A 624 -9.14 11.42 -4.07
N GLY A 625 -10.21 10.94 -4.72
CA GLY A 625 -10.85 11.64 -5.83
C GLY A 625 -11.49 12.99 -5.45
N ARG A 626 -11.81 13.21 -4.16
CA ARG A 626 -12.31 14.50 -3.65
C ARG A 626 -11.19 15.47 -3.28
N ILE A 627 -10.11 14.96 -2.69
CA ILE A 627 -8.98 15.78 -2.20
C ILE A 627 -8.07 16.20 -3.34
N ARG A 628 -7.85 15.35 -4.35
CA ARG A 628 -6.92 15.66 -5.43
C ARG A 628 -7.57 16.52 -6.51
N PRO A 629 -7.05 17.73 -6.79
CA PRO A 629 -7.53 18.54 -7.91
C PRO A 629 -7.25 17.85 -9.25
N GLN A 630 -8.07 18.12 -10.27
CA GLN A 630 -7.89 17.56 -11.60
C GLN A 630 -6.55 18.02 -12.21
N VAL A 631 -5.72 17.07 -12.62
CA VAL A 631 -4.47 17.33 -13.35
C VAL A 631 -4.79 17.38 -14.85
N GLU A 632 -4.26 18.37 -15.57
CA GLU A 632 -4.46 18.48 -17.02
C GLU A 632 -3.70 17.32 -17.73
N PRO A 633 -4.39 16.40 -18.44
CA PRO A 633 -3.77 15.14 -18.91
C PRO A 633 -2.60 15.32 -19.88
N SER A 634 -2.57 16.41 -20.65
CA SER A 634 -1.55 16.68 -21.66
C SER A 634 -0.24 17.22 -21.05
N THR A 635 -0.33 18.06 -20.02
CA THR A 635 0.82 18.79 -19.45
C THR A 635 1.28 18.22 -18.10
N GLY A 636 0.42 17.48 -17.39
CA GLY A 636 0.70 17.01 -16.03
C GLY A 636 0.68 18.13 -14.96
N LEU A 637 0.39 19.37 -15.36
CA LEU A 637 0.32 20.54 -14.49
C LEU A 637 -1.11 20.66 -13.92
N ALA A 638 -1.23 20.76 -12.60
CA ALA A 638 -2.47 21.18 -11.97
C ALA A 638 -2.52 22.72 -11.95
N ARG A 639 -3.56 23.33 -12.54
CA ARG A 639 -3.88 24.75 -12.31
C ARG A 639 -4.71 24.84 -11.03
N LEU A 640 -4.26 25.60 -10.04
CA LEU A 640 -5.19 26.14 -9.05
C LEU A 640 -6.17 27.04 -9.82
N PRO A 641 -7.49 26.89 -9.66
CA PRO A 641 -8.43 27.73 -10.38
C PRO A 641 -8.19 29.21 -10.00
N ASP A 642 -7.98 30.07 -11.00
CA ASP A 642 -7.83 31.55 -10.92
C ASP A 642 -9.00 32.28 -10.22
N ARG A 643 -9.99 31.54 -9.70
CA ARG A 643 -11.14 32.14 -9.03
C ARG A 643 -10.74 32.59 -7.65
N GLU A 644 -10.90 33.89 -7.39
CA GLU A 644 -11.07 34.45 -6.05
C GLU A 644 -11.88 33.47 -5.19
N VAL A 645 -11.22 32.87 -4.22
CA VAL A 645 -11.89 31.99 -3.26
C VAL A 645 -12.82 32.90 -2.47
N ARG A 646 -14.14 32.76 -2.69
CA ARG A 646 -15.13 33.44 -1.85
C ARG A 646 -14.91 32.98 -0.40
N PRO A 647 -15.03 33.87 0.58
CA PRO A 647 -14.81 33.54 1.99
C PRO A 647 -15.65 32.33 2.40
N ILE A 648 -15.10 31.49 3.29
CA ILE A 648 -15.76 30.31 3.85
C ILE A 648 -17.06 30.79 4.55
N GLY A 649 -18.18 30.69 3.84
CA GLY A 649 -19.51 30.76 4.43
C GLY A 649 -19.90 29.42 5.04
N PRO A 650 -20.93 29.36 5.90
CA PRO A 650 -21.35 28.13 6.59
C PRO A 650 -21.90 27.03 5.65
N VAL A 651 -21.95 27.25 4.33
CA VAL A 651 -22.56 26.36 3.33
C VAL A 651 -21.73 26.30 2.03
N TYR A 652 -20.42 26.07 2.11
CA TYR A 652 -19.60 25.82 0.91
C TYR A 652 -19.08 24.38 0.88
N GLU A 653 -19.56 23.60 -0.10
CA GLU A 653 -19.15 22.23 -0.41
C GLU A 653 -17.84 22.23 -1.21
N ASP A 654 -16.71 22.63 -0.59
CA ASP A 654 -15.40 22.37 -1.19
C ASP A 654 -15.11 20.85 -1.13
N PRO A 655 -14.89 20.17 -2.28
CA PRO A 655 -14.57 18.74 -2.29
C PRO A 655 -13.34 18.38 -1.45
N MET A 656 -12.32 19.25 -1.39
CA MET A 656 -11.13 18.97 -0.61
C MET A 656 -11.41 19.03 0.90
N ALA A 657 -12.05 20.11 1.37
CA ALA A 657 -12.52 20.24 2.74
C ALA A 657 -13.44 19.08 3.16
N ASP A 658 -14.38 18.68 2.30
CA ASP A 658 -15.27 17.53 2.55
C ASP A 658 -14.49 16.20 2.62
N GLY A 659 -13.52 16.01 1.73
CA GLY A 659 -12.64 14.84 1.75
C GLY A 659 -11.80 14.75 3.03
N LEU A 660 -11.22 15.88 3.47
CA LEU A 660 -10.46 15.96 4.73
C LEU A 660 -11.34 15.73 5.97
N ARG A 661 -12.56 16.28 5.97
CA ARG A 661 -13.56 16.06 7.02
C ARG A 661 -14.00 14.60 7.08
N THR A 662 -14.26 14.00 5.92
CA THR A 662 -14.62 12.58 5.81
C THR A 662 -13.50 11.72 6.39
N LEU A 663 -12.25 11.93 5.95
CA LEU A 663 -11.08 11.23 6.46
C LEU A 663 -10.90 11.37 7.99
N TRP A 664 -11.16 12.57 8.52
CA TRP A 664 -11.13 12.85 9.94
C TRP A 664 -12.19 12.08 10.72
N MET A 665 -13.45 12.22 10.31
CA MET A 665 -14.61 11.67 11.02
C MET A 665 -14.73 10.14 10.90
N ASP A 666 -14.27 9.58 9.79
CA ASP A 666 -14.36 8.14 9.52
C ASP A 666 -13.23 7.33 10.17
N GLY A 667 -12.20 7.97 10.75
CA GLY A 667 -11.19 7.23 11.50
C GLY A 667 -10.00 8.01 12.07
N ILE A 668 -9.45 8.99 11.34
CA ILE A 668 -8.17 9.61 11.74
C ILE A 668 -8.28 10.39 13.06
N ARG A 669 -9.44 10.98 13.35
CA ARG A 669 -9.70 11.68 14.63
C ARG A 669 -9.41 10.78 15.82
N ASP A 670 -9.95 9.56 15.80
CA ASP A 670 -9.92 8.68 16.95
C ASP A 670 -8.53 8.04 17.09
N LEU A 671 -7.89 7.75 15.97
CA LEU A 671 -6.51 7.29 15.90
C LEU A 671 -5.54 8.29 16.55
N VAL A 672 -5.61 9.59 16.20
CA VAL A 672 -4.68 10.61 16.69
C VAL A 672 -4.98 11.03 18.13
N ARG A 673 -6.26 11.23 18.48
CA ARG A 673 -6.64 11.70 19.84
C ARG A 673 -6.42 10.64 20.90
N PHE A 674 -6.75 9.40 20.58
CA PHE A 674 -6.78 8.34 21.56
C PHE A 674 -5.55 7.45 21.42
N SER A 675 -5.25 6.90 20.25
CA SER A 675 -4.29 5.79 20.15
C SER A 675 -2.84 6.23 19.95
N ALA A 676 -2.56 7.20 19.06
CA ALA A 676 -1.22 7.59 18.65
C ALA A 676 -0.73 8.86 19.37
N ARG A 677 -0.59 8.85 20.70
CA ARG A 677 -0.14 10.04 21.45
C ARG A 677 1.36 10.30 21.29
N GLY A 678 1.78 11.55 21.45
CA GLY A 678 3.18 11.98 21.43
C GLY A 678 3.36 13.32 20.72
N ARG A 679 4.51 13.98 20.96
CA ARG A 679 4.85 15.26 20.30
C ARG A 679 4.95 15.11 18.78
N ILE A 680 5.45 13.96 18.33
CA ILE A 680 5.52 13.58 16.92
C ILE A 680 4.91 12.19 16.76
N ILE A 681 3.99 12.04 15.81
CA ILE A 681 3.50 10.74 15.36
C ILE A 681 4.08 10.42 13.99
N THR A 682 4.41 9.16 13.78
CA THR A 682 4.99 8.71 12.52
C THR A 682 3.99 7.84 11.79
N PHE A 683 3.33 8.39 10.77
CA PHE A 683 2.48 7.56 9.92
C PHE A 683 3.35 6.74 8.96
N VAL A 684 3.03 5.46 8.91
CA VAL A 684 3.53 4.48 7.95
C VAL A 684 2.33 4.09 7.08
N PRO A 685 1.84 4.98 6.17
CA PRO A 685 0.64 4.73 5.37
C PRO A 685 0.86 3.68 4.29
N VAL A 686 -0.03 2.70 4.18
CA VAL A 686 0.03 1.59 3.24
C VAL A 686 -1.05 1.76 2.16
N GLY A 687 -0.70 1.37 0.95
CA GLY A 687 -1.44 1.49 -0.29
C GLY A 687 -1.99 2.87 -0.50
N LEU A 688 -3.31 2.97 -0.67
CA LEU A 688 -3.98 4.20 -1.03
C LEU A 688 -3.84 5.31 0.02
N PHE A 689 -3.57 4.99 1.29
CA PHE A 689 -3.31 6.01 2.31
C PHE A 689 -2.06 6.85 2.02
N ASN A 690 -1.10 6.36 1.22
CA ASN A 690 0.06 7.16 0.79
C ASN A 690 -0.34 8.39 -0.04
N LEU A 691 -1.55 8.39 -0.61
CA LEU A 691 -2.03 9.45 -1.49
C LEU A 691 -2.77 10.56 -0.74
N LEU A 692 -2.98 10.39 0.57
CA LEU A 692 -3.79 11.27 1.41
C LEU A 692 -2.93 12.16 2.31
N PRO A 693 -3.26 13.46 2.46
CA PRO A 693 -2.61 14.35 3.41
C PRO A 693 -3.13 14.09 4.84
N LEU A 694 -2.78 12.92 5.42
CA LEU A 694 -3.18 12.52 6.78
C LEU A 694 -2.95 13.59 7.86
N HIS A 695 -1.88 14.39 7.73
CA HIS A 695 -1.56 15.50 8.63
C HIS A 695 -2.60 16.65 8.63
N ALA A 696 -3.34 16.77 7.53
CA ALA A 696 -4.38 17.78 7.32
C ALA A 696 -5.81 17.22 7.49
N ALA A 697 -5.97 15.92 7.78
CA ALA A 697 -7.26 15.35 8.12
C ALA A 697 -7.84 16.12 9.30
N GLY A 698 -8.99 16.76 9.10
CA GLY A 698 -9.65 17.58 10.10
C GLY A 698 -11.01 18.07 9.64
N ASP A 699 -11.77 18.62 10.58
CA ASP A 699 -13.03 19.30 10.29
C ASP A 699 -12.78 20.80 10.11
N PRO A 700 -12.83 21.33 8.86
CA PRO A 700 -12.50 22.73 8.60
C PRO A 700 -13.52 23.68 9.19
N GLY A 701 -13.03 24.79 9.73
CA GLY A 701 -13.85 25.88 10.23
C GLY A 701 -13.02 27.13 10.55
N LEU A 702 -13.66 28.16 11.08
CA LEU A 702 -13.09 29.51 11.11
C LEU A 702 -12.10 29.69 12.28
N PRO A 703 -10.91 30.27 12.04
CA PRO A 703 -9.99 30.62 13.12
C PRO A 703 -10.64 31.53 14.18
N GLY A 704 -10.46 31.23 15.47
CA GLY A 704 -10.91 32.07 16.58
C GLY A 704 -12.38 31.92 17.00
N ASP A 705 -13.22 31.17 16.28
CA ASP A 705 -14.57 30.80 16.73
C ASP A 705 -14.54 29.47 17.48
N ARG A 706 -14.76 29.48 18.81
CA ARG A 706 -14.73 28.27 19.65
C ARG A 706 -15.75 27.19 19.25
N HIS A 707 -16.81 27.55 18.52
CA HIS A 707 -17.82 26.60 18.07
C HIS A 707 -17.51 26.01 16.68
N THR A 708 -16.65 26.65 15.90
CA THR A 708 -16.25 26.19 14.56
C THR A 708 -14.73 26.08 14.38
N GLU A 709 -13.95 26.15 15.48
CA GLU A 709 -12.49 26.12 15.41
C GLU A 709 -12.03 24.80 14.78
N TRP A 710 -11.23 24.91 13.74
CA TRP A 710 -10.82 23.75 12.96
C TRP A 710 -9.96 22.79 13.78
N GLN A 711 -10.51 21.59 13.97
CA GLN A 711 -9.88 20.43 14.61
C GLN A 711 -9.23 19.54 13.54
N HIS A 712 -7.90 19.44 13.51
CA HIS A 712 -7.19 18.53 12.61
C HIS A 712 -6.08 17.78 13.32
N ALA A 713 -5.56 16.73 12.69
CA ALA A 713 -4.53 15.85 13.24
C ALA A 713 -3.32 16.64 13.78
N GLY A 714 -2.88 17.65 13.03
CA GLY A 714 -1.77 18.53 13.39
C GLY A 714 -1.95 19.38 14.64
N ASN A 715 -3.17 19.57 15.16
CA ASN A 715 -3.37 20.27 16.44
C ASN A 715 -3.01 19.39 17.66
N PHE A 716 -2.99 18.07 17.47
CA PHE A 716 -2.76 17.10 18.55
C PHE A 716 -1.31 16.63 18.60
N SER A 717 -0.73 16.34 17.44
CA SER A 717 0.66 15.90 17.29
C SER A 717 1.22 16.43 15.98
N ALA A 718 2.51 16.78 15.97
CA ALA A 718 3.21 16.96 14.71
C ALA A 718 3.24 15.62 13.95
N VAL A 719 2.98 15.66 12.65
CA VAL A 719 2.90 14.46 11.83
C VAL A 719 4.13 14.38 10.94
N ARG A 720 4.81 13.23 10.95
CA ARG A 720 5.80 12.85 9.94
C ARG A 720 5.42 11.54 9.28
N TYR A 721 5.89 11.34 8.06
CA TYR A 721 5.70 10.11 7.30
C TYR A 721 7.00 9.32 7.26
N ALA A 722 6.89 8.00 7.18
CA ALA A 722 8.02 7.12 6.92
C ALA A 722 7.69 6.10 5.82
N PRO A 723 8.67 5.77 4.94
CA PRO A 723 8.49 4.74 3.92
C PRO A 723 8.43 3.32 4.52
N ASN A 724 9.04 3.10 5.68
CA ASN A 724 9.00 1.92 6.54
C ASN A 724 9.95 2.16 7.74
N ALA A 725 10.03 1.23 8.68
CA ALA A 725 10.91 1.36 9.85
C ALA A 725 12.39 1.44 9.45
N ARG A 726 12.86 0.60 8.52
CA ARG A 726 14.27 0.58 8.08
C ARG A 726 14.70 1.92 7.45
N GLY A 727 13.85 2.50 6.60
CA GLY A 727 14.10 3.81 6.00
C GLY A 727 14.13 4.91 7.04
N LEU A 728 13.23 4.88 8.03
CA LEU A 728 13.23 5.82 9.15
C LEU A 728 14.50 5.71 10.00
N ARG A 729 14.96 4.48 10.28
CA ARG A 729 16.23 4.25 10.98
C ARG A 729 17.39 4.91 10.25
N ARG A 730 17.52 4.64 8.95
CA ARG A 730 18.58 5.25 8.13
C ARG A 730 18.51 6.77 8.16
N CYS A 731 17.30 7.33 8.11
CA CYS A 731 17.10 8.77 8.22
C CYS A 731 17.59 9.32 9.57
N ARG A 732 17.31 8.60 10.67
CA ARG A 732 17.74 8.99 12.02
C ARG A 732 19.24 8.88 12.19
N ASP A 733 19.85 7.81 11.70
CA ASP A 733 21.30 7.62 11.73
C ASP A 733 21.99 8.77 11.00
N THR A 734 21.53 9.10 9.78
CA THR A 734 22.02 10.28 9.05
C THR A 734 21.82 11.58 9.83
N ALA A 735 20.66 11.78 10.46
CA ALA A 735 20.39 12.98 11.26
C ALA A 735 21.33 13.09 12.47
N ALA A 736 21.62 11.96 13.13
CA ALA A 736 22.51 11.88 14.28
C ALA A 736 23.97 12.13 13.88
N GLU A 737 24.45 11.52 12.79
CA GLU A 737 25.79 11.77 12.25
C GLU A 737 26.01 13.25 11.88
N LEU A 738 24.95 13.92 11.45
CA LEU A 738 24.97 15.34 11.09
C LEU A 738 24.71 16.29 12.27
N ALA A 739 24.32 15.80 13.45
CA ALA A 739 23.89 16.64 14.57
C ALA A 739 24.99 17.57 15.07
N ASP A 740 26.24 17.09 15.10
CA ASP A 740 27.40 17.82 15.59
C ASP A 740 28.19 18.56 14.48
N GLY A 741 27.78 18.39 13.21
CA GLY A 741 28.46 18.97 12.04
C GLY A 741 27.91 20.33 11.62
N GLU A 742 28.76 21.16 11.00
CA GLU A 742 28.31 22.42 10.36
C GLU A 742 27.31 22.11 9.24
N GLN A 743 26.09 22.63 9.36
CA GLN A 743 25.06 22.50 8.33
C GLN A 743 25.22 23.57 7.25
N THR A 744 25.10 23.17 5.98
CA THR A 744 25.29 24.03 4.81
C THR A 744 24.04 24.05 3.94
N LEU A 745 23.59 25.26 3.56
CA LEU A 745 22.36 25.47 2.77
C LEU A 745 22.67 25.84 1.31
N LEU A 746 22.07 25.07 0.39
CA LEU A 746 21.88 25.42 -1.02
C LEU A 746 20.44 25.88 -1.24
N ALA A 747 20.23 27.19 -1.37
CA ALA A 747 18.94 27.78 -1.72
C ALA A 747 18.93 28.16 -3.21
N VAL A 748 18.00 27.56 -3.97
CA VAL A 748 17.87 27.71 -5.42
C VAL A 748 16.46 28.16 -5.75
N ASP A 749 16.34 29.17 -6.61
CA ASP A 749 15.07 29.51 -7.25
C ASP A 749 15.16 29.46 -8.77
N VAL A 750 14.07 29.02 -9.39
CA VAL A 750 13.90 28.99 -10.85
C VAL A 750 12.56 29.64 -11.20
N PRO A 751 12.53 30.98 -11.39
CA PRO A 751 11.31 31.71 -11.74
C PRO A 751 10.73 31.31 -13.10
N ASP A 752 11.59 31.03 -14.09
CA ASP A 752 11.21 30.67 -15.46
C ASP A 752 11.77 29.29 -15.81
N GLY A 753 10.95 28.25 -15.69
CA GLY A 753 11.35 26.88 -16.04
C GLY A 753 11.31 26.62 -17.55
N ARG A 754 12.30 25.86 -18.07
CA ARG A 754 12.35 25.53 -19.50
C ARG A 754 11.13 24.70 -19.94
N GLY A 755 10.47 25.16 -21.01
CA GLY A 755 9.34 24.46 -21.62
C GLY A 755 7.98 24.79 -21.00
N LEU A 756 7.90 25.81 -20.15
CA LEU A 756 6.65 26.34 -19.62
C LEU A 756 6.09 27.47 -20.50
N ALA A 757 4.76 27.67 -20.43
CA ALA A 757 4.08 28.70 -21.21
C ALA A 757 4.39 30.12 -20.72
N ALA A 758 4.26 31.10 -21.63
CA ALA A 758 4.36 32.51 -21.28
C ALA A 758 3.28 32.88 -20.24
N GLY A 759 3.71 33.35 -19.06
CA GLY A 759 2.83 33.66 -17.93
C GLY A 759 2.89 32.67 -16.76
N ALA A 760 3.58 31.54 -16.90
CA ALA A 760 3.75 30.56 -15.82
C ALA A 760 4.81 30.95 -14.76
N ARG A 761 5.45 32.11 -14.90
CA ARG A 761 6.55 32.56 -14.03
C ARG A 761 6.16 32.58 -12.56
N LEU A 762 6.97 31.95 -11.71
CA LEU A 762 6.89 32.09 -10.26
C LEU A 762 7.47 33.44 -9.84
N ARG A 763 6.62 34.30 -9.27
CA ARG A 763 6.94 35.70 -8.96
C ARG A 763 7.64 35.85 -7.61
N PHE A 764 7.40 34.93 -6.68
CA PHE A 764 7.82 35.04 -5.29
C PHE A 764 8.92 34.05 -4.89
N VAL A 765 9.28 33.06 -5.71
CA VAL A 765 10.40 32.13 -5.42
C VAL A 765 11.73 32.82 -5.10
N ALA A 766 12.06 33.94 -5.74
CA ALA A 766 13.26 34.71 -5.40
C ALA A 766 13.16 35.39 -4.03
N ARG A 767 11.95 35.77 -3.61
CA ARG A 767 11.68 36.29 -2.26
C ARG A 767 11.76 35.18 -1.23
N GLU A 768 11.25 34.00 -1.56
CA GLU A 768 11.33 32.78 -0.74
C GLU A 768 12.78 32.43 -0.40
N THR A 769 13.65 32.27 -1.39
CA THR A 769 15.05 31.88 -1.17
C THR A 769 15.83 32.90 -0.35
N VAL A 770 15.54 34.20 -0.51
CA VAL A 770 16.10 35.28 0.32
C VAL A 770 15.66 35.14 1.78
N GLU A 771 14.38 34.89 2.03
CA GLU A 771 13.83 34.81 3.39
C GLU A 771 14.24 33.51 4.10
N VAL A 772 14.43 32.42 3.35
CA VAL A 772 15.05 31.17 3.82
C VAL A 772 16.51 31.42 4.23
N THR A 773 17.31 32.03 3.35
CA THR A 773 18.73 32.32 3.60
C THR A 773 18.91 33.26 4.81
N ARG A 774 18.02 34.24 4.98
CA ARG A 774 18.03 35.19 6.10
C ARG A 774 17.78 34.53 7.46
N ARG A 775 17.06 33.40 7.48
CA ARG A 775 16.69 32.67 8.71
C ARG A 775 17.65 31.52 9.02
N TRP A 776 18.45 31.11 8.04
CA TRP A 776 19.46 30.09 8.20
C TRP A 776 20.51 30.51 9.24
N THR A 777 20.79 29.61 10.18
CA THR A 777 21.76 29.84 11.27
C THR A 777 23.11 29.13 11.03
N GLY A 778 23.20 28.25 10.03
CA GLY A 778 24.45 27.61 9.60
C GLY A 778 25.19 28.41 8.52
N ARG A 779 26.09 27.74 7.79
CA ARG A 779 26.81 28.37 6.67
C ARG A 779 25.92 28.43 5.43
N ALA A 780 25.44 29.63 5.10
CA ALA A 780 24.69 29.85 3.87
C ALA A 780 25.59 30.29 2.71
N VAL A 781 25.18 29.95 1.49
CA VAL A 781 25.65 30.64 0.28
C VAL A 781 24.53 31.57 -0.21
N ARG A 782 24.89 32.62 -0.96
CA ARG A 782 23.91 33.48 -1.63
C ARG A 782 22.92 32.61 -2.42
N PRO A 783 21.62 32.94 -2.44
CA PRO A 783 20.65 32.26 -3.30
C PRO A 783 21.14 32.20 -4.74
N VAL A 784 20.95 31.05 -5.38
CA VAL A 784 21.22 30.85 -6.80
C VAL A 784 19.92 31.10 -7.57
N HIS A 785 19.85 32.26 -8.22
CA HIS A 785 18.69 32.70 -8.99
C HIS A 785 18.76 32.18 -10.43
N GLY A 786 17.65 31.63 -10.94
CA GLY A 786 17.57 31.11 -12.30
C GLY A 786 18.52 29.93 -12.54
N CYS A 787 18.68 29.06 -11.53
CA CYS A 787 19.65 27.98 -11.55
C CYS A 787 19.45 27.03 -12.75
N THR A 788 20.54 26.74 -13.44
CA THR A 788 20.60 25.69 -14.47
C THR A 788 20.84 24.32 -13.84
N TRP A 789 20.58 23.24 -14.58
CA TRP A 789 20.87 21.88 -14.14
C TRP A 789 22.36 21.65 -13.89
N GLU A 790 23.22 22.17 -14.77
CA GLU A 790 24.68 22.05 -14.65
C GLU A 790 25.21 22.73 -13.38
N GLU A 791 24.74 23.94 -13.09
CA GLU A 791 25.07 24.66 -11.86
C GLU A 791 24.60 23.90 -10.61
N PHE A 792 23.40 23.33 -10.65
CA PHE A 792 22.86 22.56 -9.54
C PHE A 792 23.71 21.31 -9.25
N VAL A 793 23.92 20.44 -10.25
CA VAL A 793 24.67 19.18 -10.07
C VAL A 793 26.11 19.42 -9.61
N THR A 794 26.76 20.47 -10.13
CA THR A 794 28.13 20.83 -9.74
C THR A 794 28.26 21.20 -8.25
N ASN A 795 27.17 21.68 -7.65
CA ASN A 795 27.15 22.19 -6.29
C ASN A 795 26.43 21.26 -5.29
N ALA A 796 25.44 20.50 -5.73
CA ALA A 796 24.51 19.73 -4.90
C ALA A 796 25.20 18.88 -3.81
N ASP A 797 26.29 18.20 -4.17
CA ASP A 797 27.03 17.30 -3.25
C ASP A 797 27.79 18.02 -2.13
N ARG A 798 27.93 19.35 -2.21
CA ARG A 798 28.65 20.15 -1.19
C ARG A 798 27.77 20.60 -0.03
N TYR A 799 26.45 20.42 -0.14
CA TYR A 799 25.48 20.98 0.80
C TYR A 799 24.69 19.89 1.50
N THR A 800 24.51 20.04 2.82
CA THR A 800 23.70 19.12 3.62
C THR A 800 22.22 19.45 3.55
N VAL A 801 21.85 20.69 3.23
CA VAL A 801 20.45 21.13 3.09
C VAL A 801 20.21 21.69 1.70
N TRP A 802 19.17 21.18 1.03
CA TRP A 802 18.70 21.72 -0.26
C TRP A 802 17.35 22.38 -0.07
N HIS A 803 17.19 23.57 -0.64
CA HIS A 803 15.90 24.23 -0.79
C HIS A 803 15.73 24.60 -2.26
N LEU A 804 14.83 23.90 -2.95
CA LEU A 804 14.57 24.05 -4.37
C LEU A 804 13.18 24.68 -4.57
N ALA A 805 13.15 25.95 -4.96
CA ALA A 805 11.95 26.71 -5.26
C ALA A 805 11.77 26.82 -6.79
N CYS A 806 11.02 25.88 -7.37
CA CYS A 806 10.88 25.75 -8.82
C CYS A 806 9.55 25.10 -9.22
N HIS A 807 9.30 24.95 -10.52
CA HIS A 807 8.18 24.12 -10.95
C HIS A 807 8.51 22.63 -10.84
N GLY A 808 7.48 21.85 -10.51
CA GLY A 808 7.49 20.40 -10.59
C GLY A 808 6.25 19.91 -11.34
N SER A 809 6.36 18.73 -11.94
CA SER A 809 5.21 18.02 -12.52
C SER A 809 5.35 16.52 -12.28
N SER A 810 4.22 15.83 -12.14
CA SER A 810 4.18 14.38 -11.93
C SER A 810 2.95 13.79 -12.62
N ARG A 811 3.11 12.60 -13.18
CA ARG A 811 2.02 11.81 -13.76
C ARG A 811 1.78 10.57 -12.89
N PRO A 812 0.59 10.41 -12.26
CA PRO A 812 0.29 9.25 -11.41
C PRO A 812 0.54 7.89 -12.07
N GLU A 813 0.35 7.81 -13.38
CA GLU A 813 0.52 6.60 -14.20
C GLU A 813 1.98 6.31 -14.56
N ALA A 814 2.87 7.32 -14.43
CA ALA A 814 4.28 7.25 -14.83
C ALA A 814 5.15 8.10 -13.90
N ILE A 815 5.22 7.75 -12.60
CA ILE A 815 5.93 8.58 -11.61
C ILE A 815 7.43 8.71 -11.88
N SER A 816 8.07 7.75 -12.57
CA SER A 816 9.45 7.91 -13.02
C SER A 816 9.66 9.12 -13.95
N ASP A 817 8.59 9.60 -14.59
CA ASP A 817 8.55 10.83 -15.40
C ASP A 817 8.24 12.08 -14.56
N THR A 818 8.31 12.01 -13.22
CA THR A 818 8.25 13.20 -12.36
C THR A 818 9.42 14.12 -12.69
N ARG A 819 9.14 15.40 -12.95
CA ARG A 819 10.10 16.38 -13.45
C ARG A 819 10.26 17.56 -12.53
N LEU A 820 11.50 18.01 -12.37
CA LEU A 820 11.87 19.34 -11.86
C LEU A 820 12.31 20.22 -13.04
N TYR A 821 11.90 21.48 -13.02
CA TYR A 821 12.17 22.43 -14.10
C TYR A 821 13.30 23.37 -13.69
N PHE A 822 14.42 23.28 -14.39
CA PHE A 822 15.54 24.21 -14.30
C PHE A 822 15.45 25.24 -15.44
N ALA A 823 16.29 26.28 -15.38
CA ALA A 823 16.27 27.36 -16.36
C ALA A 823 16.61 26.88 -17.79
N ASP A 824 17.44 25.86 -17.91
CA ASP A 824 17.96 25.32 -19.17
C ASP A 824 17.21 24.06 -19.65
N ARG A 825 16.70 23.23 -18.73
CA ARG A 825 16.05 21.95 -19.06
C ARG A 825 15.07 21.44 -18.00
N GLN A 826 14.33 20.40 -18.38
CA GLN A 826 13.58 19.56 -17.45
C GLN A 826 14.45 18.36 -17.07
N VAL A 827 14.31 17.93 -15.82
CA VAL A 827 15.07 16.79 -15.26
C VAL A 827 14.10 15.84 -14.61
N THR A 828 14.12 14.59 -15.06
CA THR A 828 13.30 13.51 -14.51
C THR A 828 13.89 12.97 -13.19
N LEU A 829 13.06 12.27 -12.43
CA LEU A 829 13.48 11.56 -11.21
C LEU A 829 14.67 10.63 -11.46
N THR A 830 14.63 9.88 -12.57
CA THR A 830 15.70 8.95 -12.96
C THR A 830 17.01 9.70 -13.23
N GLU A 831 16.97 10.77 -14.03
CA GLU A 831 18.16 11.58 -14.33
C GLU A 831 18.76 12.21 -13.06
N LEU A 832 17.92 12.63 -12.12
CA LEU A 832 18.37 13.16 -10.83
C LEU A 832 19.11 12.11 -9.98
N GLN A 833 18.61 10.87 -9.97
CA GLN A 833 19.24 9.76 -9.26
C GLN A 833 20.54 9.29 -9.92
N GLU A 834 20.63 9.36 -11.26
CA GLU A 834 21.83 8.98 -12.01
C GLU A 834 22.95 10.01 -11.90
N ALA A 835 22.60 11.30 -11.84
CA ALA A 835 23.58 12.39 -11.80
C ALA A 835 24.19 12.62 -10.42
N LEU A 836 23.46 12.29 -9.33
CA LEU A 836 23.84 12.65 -7.97
C LEU A 836 24.26 11.42 -7.17
N ARG A 837 25.32 11.58 -6.36
CA ARG A 837 25.84 10.48 -5.54
C ARG A 837 25.13 10.42 -4.17
N PRO A 838 24.82 9.23 -3.66
CA PRO A 838 24.40 9.08 -2.26
C PRO A 838 25.45 9.67 -1.30
N GLY A 839 24.97 10.30 -0.22
CA GLY A 839 25.83 10.97 0.76
C GLY A 839 25.01 11.53 1.93
N LEU A 840 25.69 11.88 3.03
CA LEU A 840 25.04 12.35 4.26
C LEU A 840 24.45 13.74 4.04
N ARG A 841 23.12 13.85 4.05
CA ARG A 841 22.38 15.11 3.86
C ARG A 841 21.27 15.24 4.91
N ARG A 842 21.01 16.45 5.39
CA ARG A 842 20.11 16.73 6.51
C ARG A 842 18.66 16.90 6.11
N LEU A 843 18.38 17.73 5.10
CA LEU A 843 17.00 18.04 4.68
C LEU A 843 16.94 18.50 3.22
N ALA A 844 16.01 17.94 2.45
CA ALA A 844 15.62 18.50 1.16
C ALA A 844 14.23 19.14 1.29
N VAL A 845 14.09 20.39 0.87
CA VAL A 845 12.82 21.10 0.76
C VAL A 845 12.53 21.31 -0.72
N LEU A 846 11.56 20.55 -1.22
CA LEU A 846 11.04 20.69 -2.58
C LEU A 846 9.84 21.62 -2.55
N SER A 847 10.14 22.92 -2.66
CA SER A 847 9.15 23.98 -2.86
C SER A 847 8.74 24.03 -4.34
N ALA A 848 8.20 22.91 -4.79
CA ALA A 848 7.85 22.67 -6.18
C ALA A 848 6.59 21.81 -6.25
N CYS A 849 5.69 22.15 -7.18
CA CYS A 849 4.37 21.51 -7.34
C CYS A 849 4.47 19.99 -7.57
N GLN A 850 3.54 19.24 -6.95
CA GLN A 850 3.33 17.80 -7.20
C GLN A 850 4.56 16.91 -6.98
N THR A 851 5.47 17.30 -6.09
CA THR A 851 6.71 16.56 -5.80
C THR A 851 6.53 15.42 -4.80
N ASN A 852 5.48 15.41 -3.98
CA ASN A 852 5.10 14.33 -3.04
C ASN A 852 4.10 13.34 -3.65
N MET A 853 4.16 13.13 -4.97
CA MET A 853 3.28 12.18 -5.65
C MET A 853 3.87 10.78 -5.62
N THR A 854 3.06 9.81 -5.21
CA THR A 854 3.32 8.38 -5.35
C THR A 854 2.42 7.79 -6.43
N GLY A 855 2.88 6.72 -7.06
CA GLY A 855 2.21 6.15 -8.24
C GLY A 855 0.89 5.52 -7.89
N SER A 856 -0.13 5.74 -8.71
CA SER A 856 -1.44 5.10 -8.50
C SER A 856 -1.37 3.59 -8.75
N ALA A 857 -0.47 3.16 -9.65
CA ALA A 857 -0.22 1.75 -9.94
C ALA A 857 0.61 1.03 -8.86
N LEU A 858 1.50 1.75 -8.17
CA LEU A 858 2.47 1.23 -7.19
C LEU A 858 2.58 2.13 -5.96
N PRO A 859 1.48 2.38 -5.22
CA PRO A 859 1.48 3.39 -4.16
C PRO A 859 2.38 3.02 -2.97
N ASN A 860 2.69 1.73 -2.80
CA ASN A 860 3.50 1.20 -1.70
C ASN A 860 5.00 1.09 -1.99
N GLU A 861 5.45 1.18 -3.26
CA GLU A 861 6.89 1.29 -3.53
C GLU A 861 7.41 2.67 -3.12
N VAL A 862 6.50 3.62 -2.87
CA VAL A 862 6.78 5.03 -2.61
C VAL A 862 7.78 5.55 -3.65
N ILE A 863 7.66 5.12 -4.92
CA ILE A 863 8.43 5.73 -6.00
C ILE A 863 7.86 7.13 -6.15
N GLY A 864 8.64 8.12 -5.75
CA GLY A 864 8.33 9.54 -5.74
C GLY A 864 9.60 10.29 -5.32
N LEU A 865 9.67 11.59 -5.58
CA LEU A 865 10.86 12.40 -5.24
C LEU A 865 11.29 12.27 -3.77
N PRO A 866 10.40 12.18 -2.75
CA PRO A 866 10.81 12.00 -1.36
C PRO A 866 11.67 10.76 -1.16
N THR A 867 11.21 9.59 -1.58
CA THR A 867 11.97 8.34 -1.42
C THR A 867 13.27 8.35 -2.23
N ALA A 868 13.28 8.98 -3.41
CA ALA A 868 14.51 9.13 -4.19
C ALA A 868 15.55 10.00 -3.47
N LEU A 869 15.12 11.06 -2.80
CA LEU A 869 16.01 11.90 -1.99
C LEU A 869 16.44 11.18 -0.70
N LEU A 870 15.56 10.42 -0.05
CA LEU A 870 15.98 9.54 1.06
C LEU A 870 17.05 8.53 0.60
N ARG A 871 16.94 7.99 -0.63
CA ARG A 871 18.00 7.15 -1.25
C ARG A 871 19.30 7.90 -1.50
N LEU A 872 19.22 9.18 -1.86
CA LEU A 872 20.40 10.03 -1.96
C LEU A 872 21.01 10.36 -0.59
N GLY A 873 20.44 9.86 0.51
CA GLY A 873 20.99 9.98 1.86
C GLY A 873 20.50 11.20 2.62
N PHE A 874 19.37 11.79 2.23
CA PHE A 874 18.68 12.79 3.05
C PHE A 874 18.06 12.16 4.30
N ALA A 875 18.27 12.78 5.46
CA ALA A 875 17.59 12.43 6.71
C ALA A 875 16.12 12.86 6.74
N GLY A 876 15.71 13.78 5.88
CA GLY A 876 14.31 14.16 5.74
C GLY A 876 14.04 14.91 4.46
N VAL A 877 12.78 14.91 4.05
CA VAL A 877 12.29 15.60 2.86
C VAL A 877 10.96 16.28 3.15
N ILE A 878 10.82 17.53 2.71
CA ILE A 878 9.55 18.24 2.60
C ILE A 878 9.20 18.33 1.12
N ALA A 879 8.00 17.88 0.73
CA ALA A 879 7.54 17.90 -0.66
C ALA A 879 6.03 18.16 -0.74
N THR A 880 5.52 18.55 -1.92
CA THR A 880 4.11 18.95 -2.10
C THR A 880 3.25 17.93 -2.84
N ALA A 881 2.06 17.61 -2.33
CA ALA A 881 1.17 16.63 -2.97
C ALA A 881 0.40 17.18 -4.20
N TRP A 882 0.28 18.50 -4.34
CA TRP A 882 -0.37 19.17 -5.48
C TRP A 882 0.30 20.51 -5.80
N ALA A 883 -0.23 21.24 -6.78
CA ALA A 883 0.27 22.58 -7.11
C ALA A 883 -0.09 23.59 -6.02
N VAL A 884 0.90 24.33 -5.53
CA VAL A 884 0.76 25.28 -4.42
C VAL A 884 0.84 26.72 -4.91
N ASP A 885 0.23 27.63 -4.16
CA ASP A 885 0.34 29.07 -4.39
C ASP A 885 1.75 29.56 -4.02
N ASP A 886 2.37 30.31 -4.92
CA ASP A 886 3.75 30.79 -4.81
C ASP A 886 3.95 31.76 -3.61
N LEU A 887 3.00 32.68 -3.38
CA LEU A 887 3.10 33.63 -2.28
C LEU A 887 2.81 32.97 -0.93
N ALA A 888 1.77 32.13 -0.84
CA ALA A 888 1.47 31.34 0.36
C ALA A 888 2.68 30.46 0.77
N THR A 889 3.33 29.86 -0.22
CA THR A 889 4.53 29.04 -0.02
C THR A 889 5.69 29.86 0.52
N THR A 890 5.91 31.07 0.01
CA THR A 890 6.91 32.01 0.53
C THR A 890 6.69 32.30 2.02
N TYR A 891 5.44 32.57 2.43
CA TYR A 891 5.08 32.77 3.85
C TYR A 891 5.33 31.50 4.68
N LEU A 892 4.89 30.34 4.19
CA LEU A 892 5.05 29.06 4.88
C LEU A 892 6.53 28.72 5.11
N MET A 893 7.38 28.87 4.09
CA MET A 893 8.80 28.53 4.17
C MET A 893 9.57 29.51 5.06
N ALA A 894 9.24 30.79 5.02
CA ALA A 894 9.78 31.76 5.98
C ALA A 894 9.42 31.37 7.43
N ALA A 895 8.15 31.03 7.69
CA ALA A 895 7.67 30.60 8.99
C ALA A 895 8.29 29.25 9.45
N PHE A 896 8.53 28.33 8.52
CA PHE A 896 9.17 27.04 8.77
C PHE A 896 10.64 27.20 9.17
N TYR A 897 11.43 27.95 8.39
CA TYR A 897 12.85 28.15 8.68
C TYR A 897 13.08 28.96 9.95
N GLU A 898 12.17 29.87 10.32
CA GLU A 898 12.20 30.55 11.62
C GLU A 898 12.14 29.51 12.74
N ARG A 899 11.13 28.64 12.72
CA ARG A 899 10.89 27.64 13.77
C ARG A 899 11.97 26.56 13.81
N TRP A 900 12.42 26.11 12.65
CA TRP A 900 13.45 25.08 12.58
C TRP A 900 14.83 25.62 13.00
N CYS A 901 15.26 26.74 12.44
CA CYS A 901 16.65 27.20 12.58
C CYS A 901 16.87 28.14 13.76
N ARG A 902 15.88 28.95 14.14
CA ARG A 902 16.00 29.93 15.23
C ARG A 902 15.34 29.46 16.51
N ASP A 903 14.13 28.89 16.42
CA ASP A 903 13.45 28.34 17.61
C ASP A 903 13.93 26.93 17.99
N GLY A 904 14.76 26.30 17.15
CA GLY A 904 15.34 24.98 17.39
C GLY A 904 14.33 23.84 17.38
N GLN A 905 13.18 24.00 16.73
CA GLN A 905 12.16 22.96 16.65
C GLN A 905 12.57 21.85 15.67
N PRO A 906 12.26 20.57 15.96
CA PRO A 906 12.44 19.50 14.98
C PRO A 906 11.67 19.80 13.68
N PRO A 907 12.18 19.43 12.48
CA PRO A 907 11.55 19.78 11.21
C PRO A 907 10.05 19.43 11.10
N ALA A 908 9.63 18.26 11.58
CA ALA A 908 8.22 17.87 11.60
C ALA A 908 7.34 18.84 12.42
N VAL A 909 7.85 19.27 13.58
CA VAL A 909 7.17 20.21 14.48
C VAL A 909 7.19 21.61 13.88
N ALA A 910 8.32 22.04 13.32
CA ALA A 910 8.46 23.33 12.67
C ALA A 910 7.50 23.48 11.48
N LEU A 911 7.36 22.44 10.64
CA LEU A 911 6.44 22.44 9.51
C LEU A 911 4.99 22.49 9.99
N ASN A 912 4.63 21.63 10.95
CA ASN A 912 3.29 21.60 11.52
C ASN A 912 2.88 22.96 12.12
N GLN A 913 3.75 23.59 12.89
CA GLN A 913 3.52 24.90 13.48
C GLN A 913 3.48 26.02 12.42
N ALA A 914 4.28 25.92 11.35
CA ALA A 914 4.22 26.87 10.23
C ALA A 914 2.91 26.75 9.44
N GLN A 915 2.42 25.52 9.22
CA GLN A 915 1.11 25.26 8.60
C GLN A 915 -0.02 25.82 9.47
N HIS A 916 0.03 25.56 10.78
CA HIS A 916 -0.95 26.10 11.72
C HIS A 916 -0.93 27.64 11.72
N TRP A 917 0.26 28.24 11.74
CA TRP A 917 0.41 29.69 11.70
C TRP A 917 -0.15 30.28 10.41
N LEU A 918 0.20 29.75 9.24
CA LEU A 918 -0.29 30.29 7.96
C LEU A 918 -1.82 30.23 7.86
N ARG A 919 -2.42 29.16 8.37
CA ARG A 919 -3.87 28.98 8.45
C ARG A 919 -4.55 30.06 9.30
N THR A 920 -3.93 30.47 10.40
CA THR A 920 -4.50 31.44 11.35
C THR A 920 -3.94 32.86 11.18
N ALA A 921 -2.99 33.05 10.26
CA ALA A 921 -2.30 34.31 10.07
C ALA A 921 -3.27 35.38 9.56
N THR A 922 -3.29 36.51 10.25
CA THR A 922 -4.02 37.69 9.81
C THR A 922 -3.24 38.42 8.73
N ARG A 923 -3.90 39.35 8.02
CA ARG A 923 -3.21 40.25 7.08
C ARG A 923 -2.08 41.04 7.75
N ASP A 924 -2.23 41.42 9.01
CA ASP A 924 -1.19 42.11 9.78
C ASP A 924 -0.01 41.19 10.08
N ASP A 925 -0.27 39.92 10.46
CA ASP A 925 0.80 38.93 10.66
C ASP A 925 1.59 38.68 9.37
N LEU A 926 0.89 38.59 8.23
CA LEU A 926 1.49 38.42 6.91
C LEU A 926 2.34 39.64 6.53
N ALA A 927 1.80 40.86 6.72
CA ALA A 927 2.54 42.10 6.47
C ALA A 927 3.75 42.28 7.38
N ALA A 928 3.67 41.81 8.63
CA ALA A 928 4.81 41.80 9.55
C ALA A 928 5.92 40.85 9.09
N LEU A 929 5.57 39.70 8.52
CA LEU A 929 6.55 38.74 8.01
C LEU A 929 7.16 39.19 6.68
N LEU A 930 6.35 39.63 5.72
CA LEU A 930 6.76 40.13 4.40
C LEU A 930 6.12 41.51 4.11
N PRO A 931 6.77 42.61 4.52
CA PRO A 931 6.21 43.94 4.32
C PRO A 931 6.14 44.32 2.84
N GLY A 932 5.07 45.04 2.46
CA GLY A 932 4.87 45.56 1.10
C GLY A 932 4.26 44.58 0.09
N ILE A 933 3.79 43.41 0.54
CA ILE A 933 3.08 42.44 -0.30
C ILE A 933 1.64 42.30 0.22
N ASP A 934 0.64 42.51 -0.65
CA ASP A 934 -0.77 42.33 -0.30
C ASP A 934 -1.21 40.89 -0.67
N PRO A 935 -1.64 40.05 0.29
CA PRO A 935 -2.09 38.70 0.00
C PRO A 935 -3.46 38.66 -0.71
N PRO A 936 -3.68 37.71 -1.64
CA PRO A 936 -4.95 37.51 -2.34
C PRO A 936 -6.08 37.12 -1.38
N GLY A 937 -7.35 37.25 -1.79
CA GLY A 937 -8.52 36.80 -0.99
C GLY A 937 -9.45 37.90 -0.46
N GLY A 938 -9.44 39.09 -1.07
CA GLY A 938 -10.40 40.17 -0.76
C GLY A 938 -10.34 40.61 0.71
N SER A 939 -11.50 40.83 1.35
CA SER A 939 -11.60 41.31 2.74
C SER A 939 -11.48 40.23 3.83
N SER A 940 -11.13 38.97 3.48
CA SER A 940 -10.95 37.93 4.51
C SER A 940 -9.85 38.33 5.50
N PRO A 941 -10.08 38.24 6.82
CA PRO A 941 -9.05 38.47 7.81
C PRO A 941 -7.98 37.37 7.79
N TRP A 942 -8.30 36.16 7.29
CA TRP A 942 -7.38 35.03 7.15
C TRP A 942 -7.29 34.58 5.68
N PRO A 943 -6.39 35.19 4.89
CA PRO A 943 -6.27 34.92 3.44
C PRO A 943 -5.97 33.47 3.08
N TYR A 944 -5.23 32.75 3.93
CA TYR A 944 -4.72 31.40 3.65
C TYR A 944 -5.28 30.33 4.60
N ALA A 945 -6.48 30.56 5.15
CA ALA A 945 -7.12 29.58 6.02
C ALA A 945 -7.34 28.24 5.28
N ASP A 946 -7.75 28.26 4.01
CA ASP A 946 -8.07 27.07 3.20
C ASP A 946 -6.89 26.06 3.12
N PRO A 947 -7.15 24.75 3.28
CA PRO A 947 -6.10 23.72 3.29
C PRO A 947 -5.28 23.66 2.00
N ARG A 948 -5.81 24.09 0.85
CA ARG A 948 -5.11 24.04 -0.44
C ARG A 948 -3.77 24.77 -0.42
N TYR A 949 -3.63 25.80 0.44
CA TYR A 949 -2.42 26.62 0.55
C TYR A 949 -1.29 25.99 1.37
N TRP A 950 -1.61 25.07 2.29
CA TRP A 950 -0.62 24.59 3.27
C TRP A 950 -0.59 23.07 3.45
N ALA A 951 -1.70 22.36 3.21
CA ALA A 951 -1.82 20.91 3.41
C ALA A 951 -1.08 20.08 2.33
N ALA A 952 -0.55 20.74 1.29
CA ALA A 952 0.21 20.06 0.26
C ALA A 952 1.54 19.53 0.81
N PHE A 953 2.13 20.27 1.77
CA PHE A 953 3.46 20.00 2.29
C PHE A 953 3.42 18.87 3.32
N ALA A 954 4.12 17.78 3.01
CA ALA A 954 4.32 16.67 3.93
C ALA A 954 5.80 16.50 4.26
N TYR A 955 6.09 16.12 5.49
CA TYR A 955 7.44 15.80 5.95
C TYR A 955 7.65 14.28 6.03
N THR A 956 8.63 13.76 5.32
CA THR A 956 9.00 12.33 5.30
C THR A 956 10.45 12.16 5.76
N GLY A 957 10.70 11.33 6.78
CA GLY A 957 12.05 11.10 7.34
C GLY A 957 12.12 11.24 8.86
N ALA A 958 13.30 11.59 9.38
CA ALA A 958 13.65 11.60 10.81
C ALA A 958 13.36 12.90 11.55
#